data_AF-A0AAJ7WNW6-F1
#
_entry.id   AF-A0AAJ7WNW6-F1
#
_cell.length_a   1.000
_cell.length_b   1.000
_cell.length_c   1.000
_cell.angle_alpha   90.00
_cell.angle_beta   90.00
_cell.angle_gamma   90.00
#
_symmetry.space_group_name_H-M   'P 1'
#
loop_
_entity.id
_entity.type
_entity.pdbx_description
1 polymer ?
#
loop_
_entity_poly.entity_id
_entity_poly.type
_entity_poly.pdbx_seq_one_letter_code
_entity_poly.pdbx_strand_id
1 'polypeptide(L)'
;MAVARKVRTLLALNLLMLAALLLFLVYSRSVDRTEPAVVEAMATAGEAASRAAAVAARARLTRARSKAKARARRAGEAGFEAAVGDQGGSVESNAGAAGGAGILGGRRGDPEGLLKRLEQLEQLVYRRLGGAPPPRPRPPTGFDSWLDIGTDAGKLDRARDKWSSSRLIEHACRPLPTTLTDPSLAPSLPPPPPPDGGRVGPPLLGAGPAGGGPPLGAGGPLPDGPGSRGGAAAAAREAEGRASLLLQQQQGDDDEEEEEKLYHKYGYNAHRSDRLPLLRDIPDYRPGGCKELRYAADLPQVSVVFIFVNEAASVIERSAHSAARRTPAHLLREIILVDDASDDPDLKAPLEGRLRGSLGPLVRFVRNSKREGLIRARIAGWREATAPVVAFFDAHVEFEEGWAEPALARIREDRSRVVLPAIDNIRHGSFEVQRYHDSAHGYNWELWCMYIAPPRAWVQRGNKTAPIRTPAMIGCSFVVHREYFGEIGLFDPGMDVYGGENVELGFRVWQCGGSMEVLPCSRVAHIERRSKPYVRDLEFYMKRNALRAAEVWMDEFKSHVYMAWNIPMSNPGIDIGDITERVALRERLQCKSFEWYLDNVYPEMRRYNNTLAYGEMRNSKANNFCLDQGPPENNTAIVYPCHGWTPQLVRFTADGRLQVGATGSTTQVPDTRCLQDDGSTRRPRLLPCRGPGPDTRDNWEFTQNGPVVNRKTRRCLEVESTPSGLELIMHVCSGQQWNIRNLL
;
A
#
# COMPACT_ATOMS: atom_id res chain seq x y z
N MET A 1 -6.56 -40.94 -45.37
CA MET A 1 -6.49 -39.52 -45.84
C MET A 1 -6.68 -38.48 -44.73
N ALA A 2 -7.60 -38.65 -43.76
CA ALA A 2 -7.80 -37.66 -42.68
C ALA A 2 -6.62 -37.52 -41.70
N VAL A 3 -5.92 -38.62 -41.39
CA VAL A 3 -4.72 -38.61 -40.53
C VAL A 3 -3.55 -37.91 -41.21
N ALA A 4 -3.32 -38.15 -42.51
CA ALA A 4 -2.29 -37.46 -43.29
C ALA A 4 -2.54 -35.94 -43.39
N ARG A 5 -3.82 -35.50 -43.43
CA ARG A 5 -4.17 -34.08 -43.35
C ARG A 5 -3.84 -33.51 -41.97
N LYS A 6 -4.23 -34.18 -40.87
CA LYS A 6 -3.89 -33.73 -39.51
C LYS A 6 -2.38 -33.66 -39.26
N VAL A 7 -1.61 -34.63 -39.74
CA VAL A 7 -0.14 -34.65 -39.62
C VAL A 7 0.48 -33.52 -40.44
N ARG A 8 -0.01 -33.24 -41.66
CA ARG A 8 0.42 -32.05 -42.43
C ARG A 8 0.08 -30.74 -41.74
N THR A 9 -1.10 -30.64 -41.11
CA THR A 9 -1.50 -29.43 -40.39
C THR A 9 -0.65 -29.22 -39.14
N LEU A 10 -0.33 -30.27 -38.39
CA LEU A 10 0.56 -30.22 -37.23
C LEU A 10 2.01 -29.91 -37.61
N LEU A 11 2.53 -30.50 -38.69
CA LEU A 11 3.86 -30.16 -39.22
C LEU A 11 3.93 -28.71 -39.72
N ALA A 12 2.87 -28.21 -40.37
CA ALA A 12 2.78 -26.82 -40.79
C ALA A 12 2.72 -25.86 -39.59
N LEU A 13 1.97 -26.20 -38.53
CA LEU A 13 1.91 -25.42 -37.29
C LEU A 13 3.25 -25.41 -36.55
N ASN A 14 3.94 -26.55 -36.48
CA ASN A 14 5.27 -26.62 -35.86
C ASN A 14 6.32 -25.88 -36.68
N LEU A 15 6.27 -25.94 -38.01
CA LEU A 15 7.16 -25.14 -38.87
C LEU A 15 6.88 -23.63 -38.75
N LEU A 16 5.62 -23.22 -38.62
CA LEU A 16 5.25 -21.83 -38.38
C LEU A 16 5.69 -21.33 -37.00
N MET A 17 5.57 -22.16 -35.96
CA MET A 17 6.08 -21.86 -34.62
C MET A 17 7.61 -21.74 -34.60
N LEU A 18 8.31 -22.66 -35.27
CA LEU A 18 9.77 -22.61 -35.38
C LEU A 18 10.24 -21.38 -36.16
N ALA A 19 9.54 -21.03 -37.25
CA ALA A 19 9.80 -19.80 -38.01
C ALA A 19 9.52 -18.54 -37.18
N ALA A 20 8.46 -18.52 -36.36
CA ALA A 20 8.15 -17.42 -35.45
C ALA A 20 9.20 -17.27 -34.34
N LEU A 21 9.69 -18.38 -33.78
CA LEU A 21 10.78 -18.38 -32.80
C LEU A 21 12.11 -17.91 -33.40
N LEU A 22 12.44 -18.36 -34.62
CA LEU A 22 13.63 -17.89 -35.34
C LEU A 22 13.51 -16.40 -35.70
N LEU A 23 12.34 -15.93 -36.14
CA LEU A 23 12.08 -14.51 -36.38
C LEU A 23 12.15 -13.70 -35.08
N PHE A 24 11.67 -14.24 -33.96
CA PHE A 24 11.76 -13.60 -32.65
C PHE A 24 13.20 -13.54 -32.14
N LEU A 25 14.01 -14.58 -32.37
CA LEU A 25 15.44 -14.59 -32.03
C LEU A 25 16.26 -13.65 -32.93
N VAL A 26 15.93 -13.58 -34.22
CA VAL A 26 16.51 -12.61 -35.17
C VAL A 26 16.09 -11.19 -34.81
N TYR A 27 14.82 -10.97 -34.45
CA TYR A 27 14.31 -9.70 -33.95
C TYR A 27 15.00 -9.30 -32.64
N SER A 28 15.14 -10.22 -31.69
CA SER A 28 15.80 -9.96 -30.41
C SER A 28 17.30 -9.69 -30.57
N ARG A 29 17.97 -10.33 -31.55
CA ARG A 29 19.35 -10.00 -31.94
C ARG A 29 19.47 -8.72 -32.77
N SER A 30 18.42 -8.27 -33.47
CA SER A 30 18.41 -7.00 -34.20
C SER A 30 18.03 -5.81 -33.32
N VAL A 31 17.33 -6.04 -32.21
CA VAL A 31 16.88 -4.98 -31.28
C VAL A 31 18.02 -4.42 -30.41
N ASP A 32 19.20 -5.05 -30.39
CA ASP A 32 20.41 -4.46 -29.79
C ASP A 32 21.07 -3.36 -30.66
N ARG A 33 20.51 -3.04 -31.83
CA ARG A 33 20.92 -1.86 -32.62
C ARG A 33 19.70 -1.20 -33.28
N THR A 34 19.51 0.10 -33.00
CA THR A 34 18.64 1.10 -33.66
C THR A 34 17.35 1.49 -32.91
N GLU A 35 17.43 2.57 -32.13
CA GLU A 35 16.35 3.26 -31.40
C GLU A 35 15.32 4.11 -32.21
N PRO A 36 15.42 4.38 -33.53
CA PRO A 36 14.39 5.22 -34.18
C PRO A 36 13.07 4.52 -34.58
N ALA A 37 13.07 3.20 -34.85
CA ALA A 37 11.89 2.51 -35.42
C ALA A 37 10.81 2.16 -34.38
N VAL A 38 11.18 2.08 -33.09
CA VAL A 38 10.25 1.69 -32.00
C VAL A 38 9.27 2.82 -31.67
N VAL A 39 9.68 4.08 -31.84
CA VAL A 39 8.83 5.25 -31.56
C VAL A 39 7.67 5.37 -32.57
N GLU A 40 7.92 5.05 -33.85
CA GLU A 40 6.90 5.09 -34.91
C GLU A 40 5.90 3.91 -34.81
N ALA A 41 6.38 2.73 -34.39
CA ALA A 41 5.54 1.57 -34.09
C ALA A 41 4.63 1.80 -32.86
N MET A 42 5.13 2.49 -31.83
CA MET A 42 4.31 2.86 -30.66
C MET A 42 3.27 3.94 -30.96
N ALA A 43 3.59 4.91 -31.83
CA ALA A 43 2.63 5.92 -32.27
C ALA A 43 1.48 5.30 -33.10
N THR A 44 1.81 4.38 -34.00
CA THR A 44 0.81 3.66 -34.82
C THR A 44 -0.04 2.68 -33.99
N ALA A 45 0.54 2.02 -32.99
CA ALA A 45 -0.22 1.21 -32.03
C ALA A 45 -1.17 2.05 -31.16
N GLY A 46 -0.75 3.25 -30.74
CA GLY A 46 -1.57 4.21 -30.01
C GLY A 46 -2.77 4.70 -30.82
N GLU A 47 -2.59 4.99 -32.10
CA GLU A 47 -3.69 5.34 -33.00
C GLU A 47 -4.67 4.18 -33.22
N ALA A 48 -4.17 2.94 -33.37
CA ALA A 48 -5.00 1.76 -33.54
C ALA A 48 -5.85 1.49 -32.28
N ALA A 49 -5.27 1.63 -31.10
CA ALA A 49 -5.98 1.50 -29.83
C ALA A 49 -7.06 2.57 -29.64
N SER A 50 -6.76 3.82 -30.02
CA SER A 50 -7.71 4.93 -29.94
C SER A 50 -8.88 4.75 -30.92
N ARG A 51 -8.63 4.25 -32.14
CA ARG A 51 -9.68 3.87 -33.10
C ARG A 51 -10.53 2.71 -32.60
N ALA A 52 -9.92 1.69 -31.99
CA ALA A 52 -10.66 0.56 -31.40
C ALA A 52 -11.55 1.00 -30.24
N ALA A 53 -11.06 1.90 -29.37
CA ALA A 53 -11.84 2.49 -28.29
C ALA A 53 -13.03 3.32 -28.80
N ALA A 54 -12.84 4.10 -29.86
CA ALA A 54 -13.91 4.86 -30.50
C ALA A 54 -14.98 3.94 -31.13
N VAL A 55 -14.59 2.83 -31.77
CA VAL A 55 -15.52 1.82 -32.30
C VAL A 55 -16.31 1.14 -31.17
N ALA A 56 -15.65 0.79 -30.06
CA ALA A 56 -16.30 0.20 -28.89
C ALA A 56 -17.30 1.18 -28.23
N ALA A 57 -16.93 2.46 -28.12
CA ALA A 57 -17.82 3.50 -27.61
C ALA A 57 -19.05 3.68 -28.51
N ARG A 58 -18.87 3.69 -29.84
CA ARG A 58 -19.95 3.79 -30.82
C ARG A 58 -20.88 2.57 -30.78
N ALA A 59 -20.32 1.37 -30.57
CA ALA A 59 -21.11 0.15 -30.37
C ALA A 59 -21.94 0.21 -29.07
N ARG A 60 -21.37 0.71 -27.96
CA ARG A 60 -22.10 0.92 -26.70
C ARG A 60 -23.23 1.92 -26.84
N LEU A 61 -23.00 3.05 -27.52
CA LEU A 61 -24.03 4.05 -27.83
C LEU A 61 -25.15 3.50 -28.72
N THR A 62 -24.81 2.66 -29.70
CA THR A 62 -25.79 2.02 -30.58
C THR A 62 -26.65 1.02 -29.80
N ARG A 63 -26.05 0.29 -28.86
CA ARG A 63 -26.75 -0.65 -27.96
C ARG A 63 -27.62 0.09 -26.92
N ALA A 64 -27.19 1.26 -26.46
CA ALA A 64 -27.99 2.12 -25.59
C ALA A 64 -29.20 2.70 -26.34
N ARG A 65 -29.01 3.15 -27.59
CA ARG A 65 -30.11 3.61 -28.46
C ARG A 65 -31.10 2.50 -28.80
N SER A 66 -30.65 1.28 -29.08
CA SER A 66 -31.56 0.16 -29.34
C SER A 66 -32.36 -0.23 -28.10
N LYS A 67 -31.74 -0.22 -26.90
CA LYS A 67 -32.44 -0.40 -25.63
C LYS A 67 -33.46 0.71 -25.35
N ALA A 68 -33.11 1.97 -25.61
CA ALA A 68 -34.03 3.11 -25.46
C ALA A 68 -35.22 2.99 -26.42
N LYS A 69 -34.98 2.60 -27.68
CA LYS A 69 -36.04 2.39 -28.69
C LYS A 69 -36.95 1.21 -28.34
N ALA A 70 -36.40 0.14 -27.78
CA ALA A 70 -37.19 -0.99 -27.26
C ALA A 70 -38.03 -0.60 -26.02
N ARG A 71 -37.49 0.25 -25.15
CA ARG A 71 -38.21 0.78 -23.97
C ARG A 71 -39.35 1.73 -24.36
N ALA A 72 -39.12 2.57 -25.38
CA ALA A 72 -40.17 3.41 -25.97
C ALA A 72 -41.26 2.60 -26.70
N ARG A 73 -40.90 1.47 -27.34
CA ARG A 73 -41.88 0.56 -27.95
C ARG A 73 -42.75 -0.13 -26.89
N ARG A 74 -42.17 -0.60 -25.78
CA ARG A 74 -42.92 -1.15 -24.63
C ARG A 74 -43.81 -0.10 -23.96
N ALA A 75 -43.36 1.15 -23.87
CA ALA A 75 -44.18 2.25 -23.35
C ALA A 75 -45.34 2.61 -24.30
N GLY A 76 -45.14 2.50 -25.62
CA GLY A 76 -46.18 2.69 -26.63
C GLY A 76 -47.20 1.54 -26.69
N GLU A 77 -46.77 0.30 -26.43
CA GLU A 77 -47.67 -0.87 -26.32
C GLU A 77 -48.46 -0.84 -25.00
N ALA A 78 -47.85 -0.42 -23.88
CA ALA A 78 -48.55 -0.20 -22.60
C ALA A 78 -49.53 0.99 -22.65
N GLY A 79 -49.27 2.00 -23.49
CA GLY A 79 -50.19 3.12 -23.73
C GLY A 79 -51.37 2.78 -24.64
N PHE A 80 -51.31 1.67 -25.38
CA PHE A 80 -52.41 1.21 -26.25
C PHE A 80 -53.37 0.25 -25.52
N GLU A 81 -52.90 -0.45 -24.48
CA GLU A 81 -53.76 -1.23 -23.57
C GLU A 81 -54.44 -0.40 -22.47
N ALA A 82 -53.96 0.82 -22.18
CA ALA A 82 -54.56 1.73 -21.20
C ALA A 82 -55.66 2.65 -21.76
N ALA A 83 -55.99 2.57 -23.06
CA ALA A 83 -56.94 3.46 -23.73
C ALA A 83 -58.26 2.79 -24.17
N VAL A 84 -58.58 1.58 -23.67
CA VAL A 84 -59.83 0.84 -23.95
C VAL A 84 -60.69 0.58 -22.70
N GLY A 85 -60.35 1.20 -21.57
CA GLY A 85 -61.18 1.13 -20.35
C GLY A 85 -61.25 2.49 -19.68
N ASP A 86 -62.28 3.26 -20.01
CA ASP A 86 -63.28 3.76 -19.04
C ASP A 86 -64.00 4.99 -19.63
N GLN A 87 -65.30 4.83 -19.86
CA GLN A 87 -66.24 5.89 -20.24
C GLN A 87 -66.96 6.37 -18.97
N GLY A 88 -66.97 7.67 -18.70
CA GLY A 88 -67.89 8.23 -17.70
C GLY A 88 -67.75 9.73 -17.41
N GLY A 89 -68.66 10.53 -17.97
CA GLY A 89 -69.10 11.85 -17.46
C GLY A 89 -68.24 13.07 -17.85
N SER A 90 -68.64 13.90 -18.85
CA SER A 90 -69.54 15.09 -18.73
C SER A 90 -68.81 16.29 -18.04
N VAL A 91 -68.67 17.51 -18.58
CA VAL A 91 -69.58 18.42 -19.30
C VAL A 91 -68.77 19.60 -19.91
N GLU A 92 -69.18 20.08 -21.11
CA GLU A 92 -69.05 21.44 -21.74
C GLU A 92 -67.66 22.09 -21.94
N SER A 93 -67.35 22.82 -23.02
CA SER A 93 -68.10 23.37 -24.16
C SER A 93 -67.10 23.92 -25.21
N ASN A 94 -67.49 23.87 -26.50
CA ASN A 94 -67.16 24.78 -27.61
C ASN A 94 -65.68 25.01 -28.01
N ALA A 95 -65.27 25.12 -29.27
CA ALA A 95 -65.88 25.02 -30.60
C ALA A 95 -64.73 25.15 -31.62
N GLY A 96 -64.92 24.66 -32.86
CA GLY A 96 -64.10 25.01 -34.04
C GLY A 96 -62.99 24.01 -34.39
N ALA A 97 -63.23 22.98 -35.19
CA ALA A 97 -63.41 22.94 -36.65
C ALA A 97 -62.10 22.93 -37.47
N ALA A 98 -62.04 21.95 -38.39
CA ALA A 98 -61.07 21.67 -39.45
C ALA A 98 -59.69 21.14 -38.98
N GLY A 99 -59.31 19.86 -39.17
CA GLY A 99 -59.46 19.04 -40.39
C GLY A 99 -58.40 19.52 -41.39
N GLY A 100 -57.32 18.82 -41.68
CA GLY A 100 -57.21 17.44 -42.17
C GLY A 100 -56.16 17.52 -43.29
N ALA A 101 -55.06 16.77 -43.20
CA ALA A 101 -54.95 15.42 -43.73
C ALA A 101 -54.46 15.39 -45.19
N GLY A 102 -53.44 14.56 -45.42
CA GLY A 102 -53.07 14.03 -46.72
C GLY A 102 -51.68 14.49 -47.21
N ILE A 103 -50.79 13.65 -47.75
CA ILE A 103 -50.91 12.27 -48.23
C ILE A 103 -49.49 11.66 -48.21
N LEU A 104 -49.45 10.35 -47.93
CA LEU A 104 -48.32 9.43 -48.04
C LEU A 104 -47.77 9.31 -49.49
N GLY A 105 -46.46 9.20 -49.65
CA GLY A 105 -45.88 8.70 -50.90
C GLY A 105 -44.36 8.79 -50.92
N GLY A 106 -43.68 7.69 -50.59
CA GLY A 106 -42.24 7.66 -50.35
C GLY A 106 -41.33 7.85 -51.57
N ARG A 107 -40.04 8.05 -51.30
CA ARG A 107 -38.91 7.49 -52.05
C ARG A 107 -37.62 7.54 -51.21
N ARG A 108 -36.75 6.59 -51.53
CA ARG A 108 -35.46 6.28 -50.89
C ARG A 108 -34.46 7.44 -51.02
N GLY A 109 -33.65 7.60 -49.98
CA GLY A 109 -32.23 7.99 -50.06
C GLY A 109 -31.92 9.44 -50.47
N ASP A 110 -31.74 10.30 -49.47
CA ASP A 110 -30.89 11.50 -49.61
C ASP A 110 -30.06 11.69 -48.31
N PRO A 111 -28.81 11.17 -48.27
CA PRO A 111 -27.90 11.35 -47.15
C PRO A 111 -27.49 12.82 -46.92
N GLU A 112 -27.52 13.66 -47.96
CA GLU A 112 -27.11 15.07 -47.87
C GLU A 112 -28.22 15.93 -47.27
N GLY A 113 -29.49 15.63 -47.56
CA GLY A 113 -30.64 16.26 -46.93
C GLY A 113 -30.77 15.96 -45.42
N LEU A 114 -30.32 14.78 -44.98
CA LEU A 114 -30.26 14.41 -43.56
C LEU A 114 -29.12 15.16 -42.84
N LEU A 115 -27.97 15.35 -43.51
CA LEU A 115 -26.84 16.12 -42.99
C LEU A 115 -27.21 17.60 -42.80
N LYS A 116 -27.87 18.22 -43.78
CA LYS A 116 -28.34 19.62 -43.69
C LYS A 116 -29.38 19.85 -42.58
N ARG A 117 -30.27 18.88 -42.32
CA ARG A 117 -31.24 18.96 -41.21
C ARG A 117 -30.60 18.73 -39.84
N LEU A 118 -29.56 17.89 -39.77
CA LEU A 118 -28.76 17.71 -38.55
C LEU A 118 -27.92 18.95 -38.25
N GLU A 119 -27.31 19.59 -39.25
CA GLU A 119 -26.57 20.85 -39.09
C GLU A 119 -27.48 22.01 -38.65
N GLN A 120 -28.72 22.08 -39.16
CA GLN A 120 -29.70 23.07 -38.72
C GLN A 120 -30.17 22.84 -37.27
N LEU A 121 -30.31 21.58 -36.84
CA LEU A 121 -30.61 21.23 -35.44
C LEU A 121 -29.43 21.51 -34.51
N GLU A 122 -28.19 21.27 -34.96
CA GLU A 122 -26.97 21.58 -34.21
C GLU A 122 -26.82 23.10 -34.01
N GLN A 123 -27.04 23.91 -35.06
CA GLN A 123 -27.01 25.37 -34.96
C GLN A 123 -28.11 25.94 -34.04
N LEU A 124 -29.26 25.28 -33.94
CA LEU A 124 -30.35 25.66 -33.01
C LEU A 124 -30.03 25.32 -31.55
N VAL A 125 -29.27 24.23 -31.32
CA VAL A 125 -28.76 23.86 -29.99
C VAL A 125 -27.62 24.78 -29.56
N TYR A 126 -26.71 25.15 -30.47
CA TYR A 126 -25.62 26.11 -30.17
C TYR A 126 -26.13 27.53 -29.90
N ARG A 127 -27.22 27.99 -30.52
CA ARG A 127 -27.86 29.29 -30.19
C ARG A 127 -28.57 29.31 -28.83
N ARG A 128 -29.03 28.16 -28.31
CA ARG A 128 -29.61 28.06 -26.96
C ARG A 128 -28.56 27.94 -25.85
N LEU A 129 -27.31 27.62 -26.20
CA LEU A 129 -26.21 27.39 -25.24
C LEU A 129 -25.12 28.47 -25.26
N GLY A 130 -25.30 29.57 -26.00
CA GLY A 130 -24.52 30.80 -25.83
C GLY A 130 -23.02 30.74 -26.15
N GLY A 131 -22.55 29.83 -27.01
CA GLY A 131 -21.14 29.69 -27.38
C GLY A 131 -20.89 29.75 -28.90
N ALA A 132 -19.79 30.40 -29.32
CA ALA A 132 -19.36 30.51 -30.72
C ALA A 132 -18.51 29.29 -31.17
N PRO A 133 -18.63 28.82 -32.43
CA PRO A 133 -17.93 27.62 -32.92
C PRO A 133 -16.46 27.88 -33.32
N PRO A 134 -15.54 26.89 -33.17
CA PRO A 134 -14.11 27.04 -33.48
C PRO A 134 -13.77 26.92 -34.99
N PRO A 135 -12.68 27.55 -35.48
CA PRO A 135 -12.27 27.48 -36.88
C PRO A 135 -11.52 26.18 -37.23
N ARG A 136 -11.68 25.72 -38.49
CA ARG A 136 -11.00 24.54 -39.05
C ARG A 136 -9.59 24.88 -39.57
N PRO A 137 -8.56 24.03 -39.36
CA PRO A 137 -7.23 24.27 -39.91
C PRO A 137 -7.09 23.83 -41.38
N ARG A 138 -6.37 24.63 -42.18
CA ARG A 138 -5.78 24.26 -43.49
C ARG A 138 -4.26 24.04 -43.32
N PRO A 139 -3.63 23.19 -44.15
CA PRO A 139 -2.24 22.79 -43.96
C PRO A 139 -1.25 23.78 -44.61
N PRO A 140 -0.02 23.93 -44.10
CA PRO A 140 1.10 24.45 -44.88
C PRO A 140 2.05 23.35 -45.37
N THR A 141 2.59 23.65 -46.54
CA THR A 141 3.51 22.94 -47.43
C THR A 141 4.98 23.39 -47.25
N GLY A 142 5.95 22.52 -47.58
CA GLY A 142 7.36 22.87 -47.91
C GLY A 142 8.37 22.64 -46.78
N PHE A 143 9.28 21.65 -46.84
CA PHE A 143 10.52 21.45 -47.62
C PHE A 143 11.81 21.83 -46.85
N ASP A 144 12.64 20.81 -46.60
CA ASP A 144 14.11 20.68 -46.55
C ASP A 144 15.03 21.78 -45.96
N SER A 145 15.89 21.39 -45.02
CA SER A 145 17.37 21.42 -45.16
C SER A 145 18.13 21.06 -43.86
N TRP A 146 19.08 20.10 -44.00
CA TRP A 146 20.41 19.94 -43.37
C TRP A 146 20.55 20.18 -41.84
N LEU A 147 20.87 19.22 -40.97
CA LEU A 147 22.01 18.28 -40.91
C LEU A 147 23.38 18.99 -40.95
N ASP A 148 23.92 19.35 -39.78
CA ASP A 148 25.35 19.21 -39.50
C ASP A 148 25.70 19.21 -37.98
N ILE A 149 26.28 18.07 -37.59
CA ILE A 149 27.43 17.83 -36.68
C ILE A 149 27.45 18.49 -35.28
N GLY A 150 27.54 17.63 -34.25
CA GLY A 150 28.07 18.00 -32.94
C GLY A 150 27.79 16.98 -31.84
N THR A 151 28.53 15.87 -31.84
CA THR A 151 28.59 14.88 -30.76
C THR A 151 28.92 15.52 -29.41
N ASP A 152 28.04 15.35 -28.42
CA ASP A 152 28.46 15.17 -27.02
C ASP A 152 27.41 14.38 -26.25
N ALA A 153 27.42 13.06 -26.46
CA ALA A 153 26.70 12.08 -25.65
C ALA A 153 27.41 11.93 -24.30
N GLY A 154 27.38 13.00 -23.52
CA GLY A 154 27.95 13.10 -22.20
C GLY A 154 26.85 13.41 -21.19
N LYS A 155 26.29 12.34 -20.62
CA LYS A 155 25.81 12.31 -19.23
C LYS A 155 24.48 13.03 -18.91
N LEU A 156 23.53 12.19 -18.51
CA LEU A 156 22.83 12.26 -17.22
C LEU A 156 21.53 13.06 -17.04
N ASP A 157 20.93 13.72 -18.04
CA ASP A 157 19.79 14.60 -17.69
C ASP A 157 18.37 14.02 -17.82
N ARG A 158 18.18 12.80 -18.35
CA ARG A 158 16.82 12.24 -18.49
C ARG A 158 16.66 10.79 -18.06
N ALA A 159 17.22 10.48 -16.89
CA ALA A 159 16.63 9.56 -15.92
C ALA A 159 15.25 10.04 -15.38
N ARG A 160 14.51 10.80 -16.20
CA ARG A 160 13.35 11.62 -15.86
C ARG A 160 12.02 10.88 -16.00
N ASP A 161 12.02 9.67 -16.55
CA ASP A 161 10.79 8.94 -16.84
C ASP A 161 10.68 7.57 -16.14
N LYS A 162 11.65 7.21 -15.27
CA LYS A 162 11.64 5.86 -14.67
C LYS A 162 10.92 5.71 -13.33
N TRP A 163 10.60 6.76 -12.56
CA TRP A 163 10.05 6.56 -11.20
C TRP A 163 8.98 7.60 -10.83
N SER A 164 7.97 7.78 -11.68
CA SER A 164 6.72 8.43 -11.28
C SER A 164 5.83 7.43 -10.54
N SER A 165 5.51 7.75 -9.28
CA SER A 165 4.20 7.44 -8.66
C SER A 165 3.93 6.08 -8.00
N SER A 166 4.93 5.27 -7.62
CA SER A 166 4.70 3.96 -6.94
C SER A 166 5.15 3.86 -5.47
N ARG A 167 5.07 4.94 -4.66
CA ARG A 167 5.41 4.88 -3.22
C ARG A 167 4.36 5.41 -2.25
N LEU A 168 3.07 5.36 -2.60
CA LEU A 168 1.99 5.80 -1.70
C LEU A 168 1.12 4.67 -1.12
N ILE A 169 1.45 3.39 -1.34
CA ILE A 169 0.58 2.28 -0.88
C ILE A 169 1.25 1.25 0.06
N GLU A 170 2.57 1.15 0.19
CA GLU A 170 3.18 0.01 0.93
C GLU A 170 4.36 0.35 1.87
N HIS A 171 4.08 1.18 2.88
CA HIS A 171 4.93 1.27 4.08
C HIS A 171 4.06 1.26 5.35
N ALA A 172 3.23 0.23 5.50
CA ALA A 172 2.57 -0.01 6.78
C ALA A 172 3.63 -0.45 7.79
N CYS A 173 3.99 0.46 8.70
CA CYS A 173 4.78 0.15 9.88
C CYS A 173 6.16 -0.50 9.59
N ARG A 174 7.06 0.21 8.90
CA ARG A 174 8.51 -0.05 9.04
C ARG A 174 9.11 0.88 10.09
N PRO A 175 10.04 0.42 10.94
CA PRO A 175 10.87 1.32 11.73
C PRO A 175 11.55 2.33 10.78
N LEU A 176 11.48 3.62 11.09
CA LEU A 176 12.24 4.62 10.35
C LEU A 176 13.74 4.27 10.46
N PRO A 177 14.52 4.31 9.36
CA PRO A 177 15.97 4.22 9.46
C PRO A 177 16.47 5.46 10.21
N THR A 178 16.84 5.30 11.48
CA THR A 178 17.54 6.35 12.24
C THR A 178 19.01 6.35 11.84
N THR A 179 19.33 7.02 10.73
CA THR A 179 20.71 7.38 10.39
C THR A 179 20.79 8.86 10.07
N LEU A 180 20.82 9.69 11.11
CA LEU A 180 21.45 11.02 11.09
C LEU A 180 21.98 11.33 12.50
N THR A 181 22.97 10.56 12.94
CA THR A 181 23.99 11.06 13.87
C THR A 181 25.26 11.22 13.06
N ASP A 182 25.64 12.47 12.82
CA ASP A 182 26.94 12.87 12.30
C ASP A 182 28.05 12.22 13.15
N PRO A 183 28.96 11.40 12.57
CA PRO A 183 30.03 10.77 13.33
C PRO A 183 31.16 11.71 13.74
N SER A 184 31.11 13.01 13.40
CA SER A 184 32.26 13.90 13.55
C SER A 184 32.45 14.55 14.93
N LEU A 185 31.63 14.22 15.93
CA LEU A 185 31.76 14.78 17.29
C LEU A 185 31.65 13.70 18.38
N ALA A 186 32.70 12.89 18.53
CA ALA A 186 32.99 12.17 19.77
C ALA A 186 34.51 12.22 20.04
N PRO A 187 34.96 12.61 21.25
CA PRO A 187 36.38 12.63 21.59
C PRO A 187 36.92 11.20 21.71
N SER A 188 38.04 10.95 21.06
CA SER A 188 38.77 9.68 21.02
C SER A 188 39.34 9.32 22.39
N LEU A 189 38.93 8.16 22.93
CA LEU A 189 39.61 7.50 24.05
C LEU A 189 40.68 6.53 23.49
N PRO A 190 41.86 6.42 24.14
CA PRO A 190 42.94 5.56 23.65
C PRO A 190 42.67 4.07 23.95
N PRO A 191 43.24 3.15 23.15
CA PRO A 191 43.04 1.71 23.34
C PRO A 191 43.83 1.17 24.55
N PRO A 192 43.38 0.06 25.17
CA PRO A 192 44.09 -0.60 26.27
C PRO A 192 45.33 -1.36 25.78
N PRO A 193 46.33 -1.59 26.66
CA PRO A 193 47.57 -2.27 26.30
C PRO A 193 47.41 -3.80 26.24
N PRO A 194 48.30 -4.53 25.53
CA PRO A 194 48.27 -5.98 25.43
C PRO A 194 48.83 -6.65 26.71
N PRO A 195 48.44 -7.90 27.02
CA PRO A 195 49.03 -8.64 28.13
C PRO A 195 50.40 -9.21 27.77
N ASP A 196 51.36 -9.01 28.67
CA ASP A 196 52.73 -9.54 28.63
C ASP A 196 52.79 -11.07 28.69
N GLY A 197 53.71 -11.64 27.92
CA GLY A 197 54.12 -13.03 28.01
C GLY A 197 55.31 -13.24 28.95
N GLY A 198 55.21 -14.26 29.82
CA GLY A 198 56.29 -14.75 30.68
C GLY A 198 56.56 -16.25 30.50
N ARG A 199 57.72 -16.53 29.88
CA ARG A 199 58.55 -17.77 29.77
C ARG A 199 58.80 -18.48 31.14
N VAL A 200 59.24 -19.74 31.36
CA VAL A 200 59.81 -20.89 30.61
C VAL A 200 60.06 -22.07 31.59
N GLY A 201 60.02 -23.34 31.13
CA GLY A 201 60.99 -24.39 31.57
C GLY A 201 60.50 -25.81 31.96
N PRO A 202 61.33 -26.89 31.77
CA PRO A 202 60.96 -28.24 31.25
C PRO A 202 61.47 -29.43 32.16
N PRO A 203 61.86 -30.65 31.66
CA PRO A 203 61.24 -31.71 30.79
C PRO A 203 61.20 -33.12 31.47
N LEU A 204 60.79 -34.20 30.76
CA LEU A 204 61.25 -35.64 30.77
C LEU A 204 60.25 -36.50 29.94
N LEU A 205 60.54 -37.15 28.80
CA LEU A 205 61.35 -38.35 28.40
C LEU A 205 60.65 -39.73 28.45
N GLY A 206 60.70 -40.46 27.30
CA GLY A 206 60.55 -41.92 27.14
C GLY A 206 59.56 -42.38 26.03
N ALA A 207 59.74 -43.43 25.22
CA ALA A 207 60.81 -43.97 24.36
C ALA A 207 60.32 -45.31 23.71
N GLY A 208 60.18 -45.37 22.36
CA GLY A 208 60.30 -46.50 21.38
C GLY A 208 59.70 -47.92 21.58
N PRO A 209 59.90 -48.90 20.65
CA PRO A 209 60.51 -48.83 19.29
C PRO A 209 59.91 -49.73 18.13
N ALA A 210 60.30 -49.38 16.88
CA ALA A 210 60.82 -50.14 15.70
C ALA A 210 60.17 -51.39 15.01
N GLY A 211 60.19 -51.38 13.65
CA GLY A 211 60.79 -52.47 12.83
C GLY A 211 60.16 -52.88 11.45
N GLY A 212 60.84 -52.59 10.33
CA GLY A 212 61.03 -53.52 9.17
C GLY A 212 60.22 -53.40 7.85
N GLY A 213 60.89 -53.14 6.71
CA GLY A 213 60.49 -53.56 5.33
C GLY A 213 61.43 -54.68 4.81
N PRO A 214 61.61 -54.99 3.49
CA PRO A 214 60.91 -54.72 2.20
C PRO A 214 60.66 -56.08 1.42
N PRO A 215 60.71 -56.28 0.05
CA PRO A 215 60.78 -55.39 -1.15
C PRO A 215 59.97 -55.79 -2.45
N LEU A 216 59.97 -54.86 -3.43
CA LEU A 216 60.10 -54.96 -4.92
C LEU A 216 59.12 -55.74 -5.83
N GLY A 217 58.71 -55.07 -6.93
CA GLY A 217 58.22 -55.67 -8.18
C GLY A 217 57.78 -54.65 -9.23
N ALA A 218 58.59 -54.47 -10.29
CA ALA A 218 58.37 -53.56 -11.42
C ALA A 218 57.63 -54.24 -12.59
N GLY A 219 56.91 -53.47 -13.43
CA GLY A 219 56.42 -53.92 -14.74
C GLY A 219 55.45 -52.94 -15.40
N GLY A 220 55.86 -52.32 -16.52
CA GLY A 220 55.07 -51.37 -17.31
C GLY A 220 53.99 -52.02 -18.21
N PRO A 221 53.24 -51.19 -18.98
CA PRO A 221 51.99 -51.59 -19.63
C PRO A 221 52.17 -52.03 -21.09
N LEU A 222 51.28 -52.91 -21.57
CA LEU A 222 51.01 -53.12 -23.00
C LEU A 222 49.49 -53.19 -23.25
N PRO A 223 49.00 -52.65 -24.39
CA PRO A 223 47.57 -52.49 -24.66
C PRO A 223 47.04 -53.62 -25.56
N ASP A 224 45.78 -54.02 -25.36
CA ASP A 224 45.05 -54.83 -26.33
C ASP A 224 43.61 -54.32 -26.53
N GLY A 225 43.33 -53.93 -27.78
CA GLY A 225 42.21 -54.48 -28.55
C GLY A 225 40.79 -53.93 -28.32
N PRO A 226 40.10 -53.42 -29.38
CA PRO A 226 38.80 -52.79 -29.25
C PRO A 226 37.66 -53.82 -29.19
N GLY A 227 37.03 -53.96 -28.02
CA GLY A 227 35.79 -54.71 -27.83
C GLY A 227 34.56 -53.85 -28.14
N SER A 228 34.02 -53.97 -29.35
CA SER A 228 32.81 -53.29 -29.86
C SER A 228 31.47 -53.69 -29.20
N ARG A 229 31.50 -54.09 -27.92
CA ARG A 229 30.30 -54.27 -27.08
C ARG A 229 30.23 -53.30 -25.88
N GLY A 230 31.28 -52.51 -25.63
CA GLY A 230 31.30 -51.48 -24.58
C GLY A 230 30.73 -50.11 -25.00
N GLY A 231 30.73 -49.79 -26.30
CA GLY A 231 30.30 -48.48 -26.81
C GLY A 231 28.80 -48.20 -26.64
N ALA A 232 27.96 -49.23 -26.81
CA ALA A 232 26.51 -49.08 -26.61
C ALA A 232 26.14 -48.89 -25.12
N ALA A 233 26.82 -49.61 -24.22
CA ALA A 233 26.61 -49.48 -22.78
C ALA A 233 27.18 -48.16 -22.21
N ALA A 234 28.31 -47.69 -22.73
CA ALA A 234 28.87 -46.39 -22.38
C ALA A 234 28.01 -45.24 -22.90
N ALA A 235 27.53 -45.32 -24.15
CA ALA A 235 26.61 -44.33 -24.72
C ALA A 235 25.25 -44.30 -24.00
N ALA A 236 24.75 -45.46 -23.55
CA ALA A 236 23.53 -45.54 -22.74
C ALA A 236 23.69 -44.86 -21.39
N ARG A 237 24.81 -45.08 -20.68
CA ARG A 237 25.11 -44.41 -19.40
C ARG A 237 25.31 -42.91 -19.55
N GLU A 238 25.92 -42.47 -20.66
CA GLU A 238 26.08 -41.04 -20.94
C GLU A 238 24.73 -40.39 -21.31
N ALA A 239 23.86 -41.09 -22.04
CA ALA A 239 22.50 -40.64 -22.32
C ALA A 239 21.63 -40.57 -21.06
N GLU A 240 21.75 -41.54 -20.14
CA GLU A 240 21.10 -41.52 -18.83
C GLU A 240 21.61 -40.36 -17.96
N GLY A 241 22.92 -40.11 -17.94
CA GLY A 241 23.52 -38.98 -17.24
C GLY A 241 23.04 -37.63 -17.76
N ARG A 242 22.95 -37.46 -19.09
CA ARG A 242 22.40 -36.25 -19.71
C ARG A 242 20.89 -36.10 -19.45
N ALA A 243 20.13 -37.18 -19.48
CA ALA A 243 18.71 -37.17 -19.15
C ALA A 243 18.47 -36.78 -17.68
N SER A 244 19.29 -37.29 -16.74
CA SER A 244 19.22 -36.89 -15.33
C SER A 244 19.56 -35.42 -15.11
N LEU A 245 20.53 -34.87 -15.85
CA LEU A 245 20.90 -33.46 -15.74
C LEU A 245 19.79 -32.55 -16.31
N LEU A 246 19.19 -32.94 -17.43
CA LEU A 246 18.05 -32.22 -18.03
C LEU A 246 16.81 -32.27 -17.13
N LEU A 247 16.55 -33.39 -16.46
CA LEU A 247 15.46 -33.49 -15.48
C LEU A 247 15.70 -32.61 -14.26
N GLN A 248 16.95 -32.53 -13.77
CA GLN A 248 17.30 -31.62 -12.67
C GLN A 248 17.19 -30.15 -13.09
N GLN A 249 17.56 -29.82 -14.32
CA GLN A 249 17.38 -28.46 -14.87
C GLN A 249 15.89 -28.12 -15.03
N GLN A 250 15.09 -29.02 -15.59
CA GLN A 250 13.65 -28.83 -15.71
C GLN A 250 12.96 -28.70 -14.36
N GLN A 251 13.35 -29.53 -13.37
CA GLN A 251 12.85 -29.39 -12.00
C GLN A 251 13.27 -28.06 -11.36
N GLY A 252 14.49 -27.58 -11.63
CA GLY A 252 14.93 -26.26 -11.19
C GLY A 252 14.13 -25.11 -11.81
N ASP A 253 13.92 -25.17 -13.13
CA ASP A 253 13.14 -24.16 -13.86
C ASP A 253 11.66 -24.15 -13.40
N ASP A 254 11.06 -25.34 -13.21
CA ASP A 254 9.69 -25.49 -12.70
C ASP A 254 9.55 -24.99 -11.25
N ASP A 255 10.55 -25.26 -10.39
CA ASP A 255 10.60 -24.77 -9.01
C ASP A 255 10.73 -23.22 -8.96
N GLU A 256 11.54 -22.62 -9.83
CA GLU A 256 11.68 -21.17 -9.92
C GLU A 256 10.38 -20.48 -10.39
N GLU A 257 9.70 -21.04 -11.40
CA GLU A 257 8.40 -20.52 -11.86
C GLU A 257 7.33 -20.63 -10.78
N GLU A 258 7.29 -21.75 -10.04
CA GLU A 258 6.36 -21.93 -8.93
C GLU A 258 6.65 -20.94 -7.78
N GLU A 259 7.93 -20.75 -7.44
CA GLU A 259 8.35 -19.76 -6.44
C GLU A 259 7.85 -18.36 -6.80
N GLU A 260 8.12 -17.89 -8.02
CA GLU A 260 7.71 -16.56 -8.47
C GLU A 260 6.18 -16.40 -8.42
N LYS A 261 5.45 -17.40 -8.91
CA LYS A 261 3.98 -17.42 -8.89
C LYS A 261 3.42 -17.31 -7.47
N LEU A 262 3.93 -18.11 -6.53
CA LEU A 262 3.47 -18.09 -5.14
C LEU A 262 3.90 -16.79 -4.43
N TYR A 263 5.09 -16.28 -4.75
CA TYR A 263 5.56 -15.00 -4.25
C TYR A 263 4.65 -13.84 -4.67
N HIS A 264 4.19 -13.82 -5.93
CA HIS A 264 3.19 -12.84 -6.39
C HIS A 264 1.80 -13.06 -5.78
N LYS A 265 1.37 -14.32 -5.60
CA LYS A 265 0.07 -14.66 -5.00
C LYS A 265 -0.05 -14.18 -3.55
N TYR A 266 1.00 -14.34 -2.75
CA TYR A 266 0.96 -14.05 -1.31
C TYR A 266 1.75 -12.80 -0.89
N GLY A 267 2.63 -12.27 -1.72
CA GLY A 267 3.54 -11.17 -1.36
C GLY A 267 4.74 -11.61 -0.51
N TYR A 268 5.00 -12.91 -0.42
CA TYR A 268 6.14 -13.55 0.25
C TYR A 268 6.36 -14.97 -0.31
N ASN A 269 7.54 -15.55 -0.06
CA ASN A 269 7.97 -16.84 -0.62
C ASN A 269 7.25 -18.03 0.05
N ALA A 270 5.98 -18.27 -0.32
CA ALA A 270 5.23 -19.42 0.20
C ALA A 270 5.81 -20.77 -0.27
N HIS A 271 6.42 -20.83 -1.45
CA HIS A 271 7.12 -22.02 -1.93
C HIS A 271 8.20 -22.49 -0.94
N ARG A 272 8.97 -21.55 -0.38
CA ARG A 272 9.92 -21.81 0.71
C ARG A 272 9.21 -22.17 2.02
N SER A 273 8.12 -21.47 2.36
CA SER A 273 7.31 -21.81 3.54
C SER A 273 6.85 -23.26 3.53
N ASP A 274 6.40 -23.78 2.40
CA ASP A 274 5.88 -25.15 2.28
C ASP A 274 6.95 -26.21 2.57
N ARG A 275 8.23 -25.85 2.41
CA ARG A 275 9.40 -26.71 2.69
C ARG A 275 9.99 -26.50 4.09
N LEU A 276 9.49 -25.52 4.87
CA LEU A 276 9.95 -25.25 6.23
C LEU A 276 9.16 -26.06 7.26
N PRO A 277 9.82 -26.62 8.30
CA PRO A 277 9.12 -27.31 9.39
C PRO A 277 8.06 -26.40 10.04
N LEU A 278 6.87 -26.97 10.30
CA LEU A 278 5.77 -26.28 10.99
C LEU A 278 6.10 -25.94 12.46
N LEU A 279 7.07 -26.65 13.05
CA LEU A 279 7.52 -26.47 14.44
C LEU A 279 8.98 -26.00 14.51
N ARG A 280 9.47 -25.28 13.50
CA ARG A 280 10.84 -24.74 13.53
C ARG A 280 11.08 -23.86 14.76
N ASP A 281 12.32 -23.83 15.23
CA ASP A 281 12.74 -22.90 16.26
C ASP A 281 13.06 -21.53 15.65
N ILE A 282 12.79 -20.47 16.42
CA ILE A 282 13.14 -19.09 16.09
C ILE A 282 14.07 -18.53 17.18
N PRO A 283 14.95 -17.56 16.85
CA PRO A 283 15.81 -16.92 17.85
C PRO A 283 15.01 -16.28 18.98
N ASP A 284 15.51 -16.33 20.21
CA ASP A 284 14.95 -15.64 21.38
C ASP A 284 15.55 -14.23 21.48
N TYR A 285 14.79 -13.23 21.04
CA TYR A 285 15.22 -11.83 21.01
C TYR A 285 14.80 -11.01 22.24
N ARG A 286 14.22 -11.67 23.26
CA ARG A 286 13.84 -11.01 24.50
C ARG A 286 15.05 -10.36 25.19
N PRO A 287 14.89 -9.17 25.81
CA PRO A 287 15.89 -8.60 26.69
C PRO A 287 16.37 -9.61 27.75
N GLY A 288 17.66 -9.58 28.10
CA GLY A 288 18.26 -10.58 29.01
C GLY A 288 17.49 -10.75 30.33
N GLY A 289 17.06 -9.65 30.96
CA GLY A 289 16.29 -9.70 32.20
C GLY A 289 14.90 -10.34 32.08
N CYS A 290 14.33 -10.48 30.88
CA CYS A 290 13.04 -11.14 30.69
C CYS A 290 13.10 -12.64 31.04
N LYS A 291 14.28 -13.27 30.87
CA LYS A 291 14.49 -14.71 31.14
C LYS A 291 14.50 -15.03 32.63
N GLU A 292 14.74 -14.02 33.45
CA GLU A 292 14.80 -14.12 34.92
C GLU A 292 13.45 -13.83 35.57
N LEU A 293 12.51 -13.24 34.83
CA LEU A 293 11.17 -12.95 35.33
C LEU A 293 10.41 -14.23 35.66
N ARG A 294 9.73 -14.22 36.80
CA ARG A 294 8.85 -15.30 37.24
C ARG A 294 7.42 -14.78 37.26
N TYR A 295 6.52 -15.57 36.71
CA TYR A 295 5.10 -15.29 36.69
C TYR A 295 4.38 -16.28 37.60
N ALA A 296 3.22 -15.88 38.12
CA ALA A 296 2.40 -16.77 38.92
C ALA A 296 1.86 -17.93 38.06
N ALA A 297 1.60 -19.08 38.67
CA ALA A 297 1.08 -20.25 37.96
C ALA A 297 -0.42 -20.12 37.62
N ASP A 298 -1.16 -19.29 38.35
CA ASP A 298 -2.60 -19.07 38.26
C ASP A 298 -2.96 -17.88 37.36
N LEU A 299 -2.32 -17.78 36.19
CA LEU A 299 -2.68 -16.77 35.19
C LEU A 299 -4.00 -17.13 34.49
N PRO A 300 -4.77 -16.12 34.02
CA PRO A 300 -6.01 -16.38 33.28
C PRO A 300 -5.73 -17.12 31.97
N GLN A 301 -6.66 -17.98 31.56
CA GLN A 301 -6.56 -18.65 30.27
C GLN A 301 -6.77 -17.67 29.10
N VAL A 302 -6.23 -18.06 27.94
CA VAL A 302 -6.30 -17.29 26.69
C VAL A 302 -6.90 -18.10 25.55
N SER A 303 -7.81 -17.47 24.79
CA SER A 303 -8.26 -17.93 23.48
C SER A 303 -7.44 -17.18 22.41
N VAL A 304 -6.70 -17.90 21.58
CA VAL A 304 -5.92 -17.31 20.49
C VAL A 304 -6.76 -17.29 19.23
N VAL A 305 -6.93 -16.11 18.62
CA VAL A 305 -7.77 -15.90 17.43
C VAL A 305 -6.89 -15.51 16.25
N PHE A 306 -6.87 -16.36 15.22
CA PHE A 306 -6.29 -16.04 13.92
C PHE A 306 -7.38 -15.70 12.92
N ILE A 307 -7.24 -14.57 12.24
CA ILE A 307 -8.08 -14.23 11.09
C ILE A 307 -7.28 -14.43 9.79
N PHE A 308 -7.93 -14.93 8.75
CA PHE A 308 -7.27 -15.11 7.46
C PHE A 308 -8.23 -15.01 6.28
N VAL A 309 -7.66 -14.65 5.14
CA VAL A 309 -8.30 -14.74 3.82
C VAL A 309 -7.23 -15.04 2.80
N ASN A 310 -7.39 -16.15 2.08
CA ASN A 310 -6.47 -16.59 1.02
C ASN A 310 -4.99 -16.60 1.47
N GLU A 311 -4.75 -17.06 2.70
CA GLU A 311 -3.41 -17.19 3.26
C GLU A 311 -2.75 -18.50 2.83
N ALA A 312 -1.41 -18.56 2.74
CA ALA A 312 -0.75 -19.83 2.48
C ALA A 312 -0.98 -20.84 3.63
N ALA A 313 -1.41 -22.06 3.30
CA ALA A 313 -1.79 -23.05 4.31
C ALA A 313 -0.64 -23.40 5.27
N SER A 314 0.58 -23.57 4.76
CA SER A 314 1.78 -23.85 5.59
C SER A 314 2.05 -22.75 6.63
N VAL A 315 1.69 -21.51 6.32
CA VAL A 315 1.87 -20.34 7.21
C VAL A 315 0.81 -20.32 8.31
N ILE A 316 -0.45 -20.61 7.99
CA ILE A 316 -1.51 -20.77 8.99
C ILE A 316 -1.16 -21.94 9.93
N GLU A 317 -0.75 -23.06 9.35
CA GLU A 317 -0.38 -24.26 10.10
C GLU A 317 0.77 -23.97 11.06
N ARG A 318 1.83 -23.32 10.59
CA ARG A 318 2.95 -22.91 11.42
C ARG A 318 2.54 -21.96 12.54
N SER A 319 1.64 -21.01 12.28
CA SER A 319 1.14 -20.07 13.29
C SER A 319 0.38 -20.80 14.40
N ALA A 320 -0.55 -21.69 14.05
CA ALA A 320 -1.33 -22.47 15.01
C ALA A 320 -0.44 -23.44 15.81
N HIS A 321 0.49 -24.12 15.15
CA HIS A 321 1.45 -25.03 15.79
C HIS A 321 2.40 -24.29 16.74
N SER A 322 2.89 -23.12 16.33
CA SER A 322 3.75 -22.27 17.15
C SER A 322 3.00 -21.77 18.39
N ALA A 323 1.76 -21.28 18.25
CA ALA A 323 0.92 -20.88 19.37
C ALA A 323 0.69 -22.01 20.37
N ALA A 324 0.36 -23.21 19.89
CA ALA A 324 0.17 -24.39 20.74
C ALA A 324 1.44 -24.82 21.46
N ARG A 325 2.59 -24.80 20.78
CA ARG A 325 3.89 -25.20 21.36
C ARG A 325 4.44 -24.18 22.36
N ARG A 326 4.24 -22.88 22.10
CA ARG A 326 4.86 -21.78 22.85
C ARG A 326 3.96 -21.21 23.96
N THR A 327 2.78 -21.77 24.16
CA THR A 327 1.87 -21.39 25.24
C THR A 327 1.71 -22.55 26.21
N PRO A 328 1.94 -22.36 27.53
CA PRO A 328 1.72 -23.42 28.50
C PRO A 328 0.29 -24.00 28.42
N ALA A 329 0.17 -25.32 28.45
CA ALA A 329 -1.11 -26.03 28.21
C ALA A 329 -2.24 -25.64 29.18
N HIS A 330 -1.91 -25.24 30.42
CA HIS A 330 -2.90 -24.78 31.38
C HIS A 330 -3.42 -23.36 31.10
N LEU A 331 -2.69 -22.57 30.30
CA LEU A 331 -3.06 -21.21 29.89
C LEU A 331 -3.79 -21.17 28.56
N LEU A 332 -3.46 -22.06 27.62
CA LEU A 332 -4.09 -22.07 26.29
C LEU A 332 -5.45 -22.78 26.35
N ARG A 333 -6.54 -22.02 26.19
CA ARG A 333 -7.91 -22.56 26.18
C ARG A 333 -8.25 -23.21 24.84
N GLU A 334 -8.04 -22.46 23.76
CA GLU A 334 -8.43 -22.82 22.40
C GLU A 334 -7.72 -21.92 21.37
N ILE A 335 -7.62 -22.42 20.14
CA ILE A 335 -7.17 -21.68 18.96
C ILE A 335 -8.35 -21.58 18.00
N ILE A 336 -8.77 -20.37 17.69
CA ILE A 336 -9.91 -20.06 16.82
C ILE A 336 -9.38 -19.51 15.50
N LEU A 337 -9.69 -20.20 14.42
CA LEU A 337 -9.32 -19.87 13.06
C LEU A 337 -10.55 -19.34 12.32
N VAL A 338 -10.54 -18.04 12.03
CA VAL A 338 -11.64 -17.35 11.34
C VAL A 338 -11.29 -17.16 9.87
N ASP A 339 -11.95 -17.95 9.02
CA ASP A 339 -11.90 -17.85 7.56
C ASP A 339 -12.84 -16.74 7.08
N ASP A 340 -12.28 -15.62 6.62
CA ASP A 340 -13.02 -14.48 6.07
C ASP A 340 -13.37 -14.70 4.59
N ALA A 341 -14.12 -15.78 4.34
CA ALA A 341 -14.60 -16.20 3.03
C ALA A 341 -13.50 -16.37 1.96
N SER A 342 -12.43 -17.11 2.31
CA SER A 342 -11.39 -17.52 1.36
C SER A 342 -11.98 -18.31 0.19
N ASP A 343 -11.42 -18.17 -1.00
CA ASP A 343 -11.81 -18.94 -2.20
C ASP A 343 -10.86 -20.10 -2.51
N ASP A 344 -9.72 -20.17 -1.82
CA ASP A 344 -8.75 -21.27 -1.96
C ASP A 344 -9.32 -22.59 -1.37
N PRO A 345 -9.47 -23.66 -2.18
CA PRO A 345 -9.97 -24.95 -1.72
C PRO A 345 -9.11 -25.60 -0.63
N ASP A 346 -7.80 -25.34 -0.60
CA ASP A 346 -6.89 -25.93 0.39
C ASP A 346 -7.16 -25.40 1.80
N LEU A 347 -7.78 -24.22 1.92
CA LEU A 347 -8.16 -23.58 3.18
C LEU A 347 -9.51 -24.06 3.74
N LYS A 348 -10.18 -24.99 3.04
CA LYS A 348 -11.47 -25.56 3.43
C LYS A 348 -11.26 -26.83 4.25
N ALA A 349 -11.82 -27.94 3.78
CA ALA A 349 -11.69 -29.24 4.44
C ALA A 349 -10.22 -29.71 4.59
N PRO A 350 -9.30 -29.48 3.62
CA PRO A 350 -7.93 -29.97 3.74
C PRO A 350 -7.17 -29.37 4.94
N LEU A 351 -7.12 -28.04 5.06
CA LEU A 351 -6.51 -27.36 6.21
C LEU A 351 -7.15 -27.76 7.54
N GLU A 352 -8.48 -27.83 7.58
CA GLU A 352 -9.23 -28.24 8.77
C GLU A 352 -8.90 -29.67 9.20
N GLY A 353 -8.79 -30.59 8.24
CA GLY A 353 -8.36 -31.96 8.48
C GLY A 353 -6.94 -32.05 9.02
N ARG A 354 -5.98 -31.32 8.44
CA ARG A 354 -4.58 -31.30 8.91
C ARG A 354 -4.46 -30.77 10.33
N LEU A 355 -5.07 -29.61 10.62
CA LEU A 355 -4.99 -28.99 11.95
C LEU A 355 -5.76 -29.76 13.02
N ARG A 356 -6.93 -30.33 12.72
CA ARG A 356 -7.62 -31.21 13.68
C ARG A 356 -6.87 -32.53 13.89
N GLY A 357 -6.22 -33.06 12.85
CA GLY A 357 -5.41 -34.27 12.96
C GLY A 357 -4.21 -34.10 13.90
N SER A 358 -3.63 -32.89 13.96
CA SER A 358 -2.42 -32.63 14.74
C SER A 358 -2.65 -31.92 16.08
N LEU A 359 -3.64 -31.04 16.18
CA LEU A 359 -3.95 -30.26 17.39
C LEU A 359 -5.28 -30.67 18.05
N GLY A 360 -6.03 -31.57 17.43
CA GLY A 360 -7.23 -32.17 18.02
C GLY A 360 -8.32 -31.13 18.36
N PRO A 361 -8.95 -31.22 19.55
CA PRO A 361 -10.04 -30.35 19.94
C PRO A 361 -9.60 -28.92 20.30
N LEU A 362 -8.29 -28.66 20.35
CA LEU A 362 -7.75 -27.34 20.63
C LEU A 362 -8.13 -26.32 19.54
N VAL A 363 -8.34 -26.79 18.31
CA VAL A 363 -8.60 -25.95 17.15
C VAL A 363 -10.09 -25.90 16.80
N ARG A 364 -10.61 -24.69 16.64
CA ARG A 364 -11.98 -24.40 16.19
C ARG A 364 -11.95 -23.53 14.94
N PHE A 365 -12.81 -23.84 13.98
CA PHE A 365 -12.95 -23.08 12.74
C PHE A 365 -14.26 -22.29 12.75
N VAL A 366 -14.17 -21.03 12.33
CA VAL A 366 -15.29 -20.12 12.12
C VAL A 366 -15.21 -19.66 10.68
N ARG A 367 -16.30 -19.74 9.92
CA ARG A 367 -16.29 -19.39 8.50
C ARG A 367 -17.35 -18.34 8.21
N ASN A 368 -16.92 -17.17 7.74
CA ASN A 368 -17.84 -16.15 7.27
C ASN A 368 -18.46 -16.59 5.94
N SER A 369 -19.76 -16.34 5.77
CA SER A 369 -20.49 -16.70 4.54
C SER A 369 -20.19 -15.77 3.36
N LYS A 370 -19.64 -14.59 3.65
CA LYS A 370 -19.21 -13.58 2.68
C LYS A 370 -17.95 -12.88 3.19
N ARG A 371 -17.26 -12.14 2.33
CA ARG A 371 -16.11 -11.33 2.73
C ARG A 371 -16.56 -10.20 3.65
N GLU A 372 -16.15 -10.26 4.91
CA GLU A 372 -16.49 -9.29 5.94
C GLU A 372 -15.37 -8.28 6.19
N GLY A 373 -14.11 -8.65 5.94
CA GLY A 373 -12.94 -7.83 6.28
C GLY A 373 -12.42 -8.11 7.68
N LEU A 374 -11.20 -7.65 7.96
CA LEU A 374 -10.45 -8.04 9.16
C LEU A 374 -11.18 -7.72 10.47
N ILE A 375 -11.92 -6.60 10.48
CA ILE A 375 -12.58 -6.07 11.67
C ILE A 375 -13.71 -6.98 12.12
N ARG A 376 -14.62 -7.28 11.20
CA ARG A 376 -15.77 -8.15 11.44
C ARG A 376 -15.35 -9.60 11.62
N ALA A 377 -14.27 -10.05 10.98
CA ALA A 377 -13.65 -11.35 11.25
C ALA A 377 -13.10 -11.46 12.70
N ARG A 378 -12.42 -10.43 13.21
CA ARG A 378 -11.98 -10.40 14.63
C ARG A 378 -13.17 -10.43 15.59
N ILE A 379 -14.23 -9.68 15.29
CA ILE A 379 -15.48 -9.70 16.08
C ILE A 379 -16.10 -11.10 16.07
N ALA A 380 -16.11 -11.80 14.92
CA ALA A 380 -16.60 -13.18 14.84
C ALA A 380 -15.78 -14.12 15.74
N GLY A 381 -14.44 -14.01 15.70
CA GLY A 381 -13.57 -14.78 16.59
C GLY A 381 -13.78 -14.47 18.08
N TRP A 382 -14.00 -13.20 18.44
CA TRP A 382 -14.32 -12.80 19.81
C TRP A 382 -15.62 -13.44 20.33
N ARG A 383 -16.65 -13.54 19.48
CA ARG A 383 -17.94 -14.16 19.85
C ARG A 383 -17.79 -15.63 20.22
N GLU A 384 -16.84 -16.32 19.57
CA GLU A 384 -16.58 -17.74 19.77
C GLU A 384 -15.59 -18.03 20.90
N ALA A 385 -14.79 -17.04 21.29
CA ALA A 385 -13.82 -17.16 22.37
C ALA A 385 -14.50 -17.40 23.72
N THR A 386 -14.02 -18.41 24.45
CA THR A 386 -14.55 -18.82 25.74
C THR A 386 -13.66 -18.44 26.92
N ALA A 387 -12.38 -18.13 26.70
CA ALA A 387 -11.45 -17.77 27.76
C ALA A 387 -11.68 -16.33 28.30
N PRO A 388 -11.20 -16.02 29.51
CA PRO A 388 -11.22 -14.65 30.05
C PRO A 388 -10.40 -13.64 29.24
N VAL A 389 -9.32 -14.10 28.58
CA VAL A 389 -8.46 -13.26 27.73
C VAL A 389 -8.55 -13.73 26.29
N VAL A 390 -8.58 -12.78 25.35
CA VAL A 390 -8.53 -13.06 23.91
C VAL A 390 -7.27 -12.42 23.33
N ALA A 391 -6.51 -13.19 22.55
CA ALA A 391 -5.33 -12.73 21.85
C ALA A 391 -5.56 -12.81 20.34
N PHE A 392 -5.63 -11.67 19.68
CA PHE A 392 -5.86 -11.58 18.23
C PHE A 392 -4.53 -11.48 17.49
N PHE A 393 -4.38 -12.26 16.44
CA PHE A 393 -3.22 -12.27 15.56
C PHE A 393 -3.62 -12.40 14.10
N ASP A 394 -2.79 -11.84 13.22
CA ASP A 394 -2.76 -12.26 11.82
C ASP A 394 -2.34 -13.73 11.71
N ALA A 395 -2.76 -14.44 10.66
CA ALA A 395 -2.46 -15.86 10.48
C ALA A 395 -1.04 -16.19 9.95
N HIS A 396 -0.13 -15.21 9.99
CA HIS A 396 1.25 -15.32 9.49
C HIS A 396 2.26 -14.85 10.53
N VAL A 397 2.23 -15.51 11.68
CA VAL A 397 3.07 -15.21 12.85
C VAL A 397 3.75 -16.45 13.43
N GLU A 398 4.86 -16.26 14.11
CA GLU A 398 5.54 -17.30 14.88
C GLU A 398 5.85 -16.76 16.28
N PHE A 399 5.46 -17.52 17.31
CA PHE A 399 5.55 -17.08 18.70
C PHE A 399 6.92 -17.36 19.29
N GLU A 400 7.49 -16.39 20.02
CA GLU A 400 8.67 -16.64 20.83
C GLU A 400 8.32 -17.37 22.14
N GLU A 401 9.36 -17.89 22.79
CA GLU A 401 9.22 -18.50 24.11
C GLU A 401 8.79 -17.48 25.16
N GLY A 402 7.84 -17.87 26.03
CA GLY A 402 7.38 -17.04 27.13
C GLY A 402 6.61 -15.79 26.67
N TRP A 403 5.94 -15.82 25.51
CA TRP A 403 5.18 -14.68 25.02
C TRP A 403 3.90 -14.44 25.83
N ALA A 404 3.25 -15.49 26.34
CA ALA A 404 1.90 -15.43 26.89
C ALA A 404 1.90 -14.93 28.34
N GLU A 405 2.78 -15.47 29.17
CA GLU A 405 2.88 -15.20 30.60
C GLU A 405 3.02 -13.70 30.94
N PRO A 406 3.93 -12.92 30.33
CA PRO A 406 3.99 -11.47 30.55
C PRO A 406 2.68 -10.76 30.16
N ALA A 407 2.04 -11.15 29.06
CA ALA A 407 0.81 -10.52 28.61
C ALA A 407 -0.36 -10.80 29.56
N LEU A 408 -0.51 -12.07 29.98
CA LEU A 408 -1.57 -12.50 30.89
C LEU A 408 -1.36 -11.96 32.30
N ALA A 409 -0.13 -11.89 32.78
CA ALA A 409 0.20 -11.25 34.05
C ALA A 409 -0.22 -9.78 34.03
N ARG A 410 0.08 -9.06 32.94
CA ARG A 410 -0.21 -7.63 32.84
C ARG A 410 -1.71 -7.31 32.78
N ILE A 411 -2.49 -8.16 32.11
CA ILE A 411 -3.97 -8.05 32.06
C ILE A 411 -4.59 -8.46 33.40
N ARG A 412 -4.02 -9.44 34.11
CA ARG A 412 -4.51 -9.83 35.44
C ARG A 412 -4.38 -8.70 36.46
N GLU A 413 -3.30 -7.92 36.38
CA GLU A 413 -3.11 -6.75 37.24
C GLU A 413 -4.16 -5.65 37.01
N ASP A 414 -4.68 -5.53 35.79
CA ASP A 414 -5.68 -4.54 35.41
C ASP A 414 -6.35 -4.95 34.09
N ARG A 415 -7.62 -5.35 34.18
CA ARG A 415 -8.39 -5.86 33.05
C ARG A 415 -8.61 -4.82 31.94
N SER A 416 -8.43 -3.52 32.22
CA SER A 416 -8.62 -2.42 31.27
C SER A 416 -7.40 -2.18 30.37
N ARG A 417 -6.34 -2.99 30.52
CA ARG A 417 -5.15 -2.91 29.66
C ARG A 417 -5.33 -3.70 28.37
N VAL A 418 -5.01 -3.05 27.26
CA VAL A 418 -4.74 -3.73 26.00
C VAL A 418 -3.23 -3.89 25.86
N VAL A 419 -2.79 -5.13 25.76
CA VAL A 419 -1.38 -5.50 25.74
C VAL A 419 -0.96 -5.89 24.34
N LEU A 420 0.17 -5.36 23.88
CA LEU A 420 0.75 -5.65 22.59
C LEU A 420 2.06 -6.42 22.79
N PRO A 421 2.22 -7.62 22.20
CA PRO A 421 3.53 -8.21 22.04
C PRO A 421 4.44 -7.28 21.22
N ALA A 422 5.72 -7.25 21.54
CA ALA A 422 6.73 -6.68 20.64
C ALA A 422 6.83 -7.54 19.37
N ILE A 423 6.89 -6.89 18.21
CA ILE A 423 6.82 -7.55 16.91
C ILE A 423 8.20 -7.62 16.30
N ASP A 424 8.62 -8.82 15.92
CA ASP A 424 9.81 -9.07 15.11
C ASP A 424 9.44 -9.38 13.65
N ASN A 425 10.38 -9.22 12.73
CA ASN A 425 10.13 -9.40 11.31
C ASN A 425 10.57 -10.76 10.81
N ILE A 426 9.68 -11.50 10.16
CA ILE A 426 10.02 -12.65 9.33
C ILE A 426 10.19 -12.14 7.89
N ARG A 427 11.43 -12.15 7.39
CA ARG A 427 11.71 -11.67 6.02
C ARG A 427 10.89 -12.44 5.00
N HIS A 428 10.07 -11.74 4.21
CA HIS A 428 9.20 -12.33 3.19
C HIS A 428 9.91 -13.23 2.16
N GLY A 429 11.20 -13.04 1.89
CA GLY A 429 11.96 -13.88 0.95
C GLY A 429 12.63 -15.10 1.59
N SER A 430 13.32 -14.91 2.71
CA SER A 430 14.17 -15.95 3.32
C SER A 430 13.52 -16.68 4.51
N PHE A 431 12.43 -16.15 5.06
CA PHE A 431 11.82 -16.60 6.32
C PHE A 431 12.75 -16.52 7.54
N GLU A 432 13.85 -15.76 7.44
CA GLU A 432 14.72 -15.44 8.57
C GLU A 432 14.02 -14.45 9.49
N VAL A 433 14.08 -14.70 10.80
CA VAL A 433 13.55 -13.79 11.82
C VAL A 433 14.59 -12.71 12.11
N GLN A 434 14.16 -11.46 12.10
CA GLN A 434 14.96 -10.30 12.41
C GLN A 434 14.37 -9.54 13.58
N ARG A 435 15.23 -9.24 14.54
CA ARG A 435 14.87 -8.42 15.68
C ARG A 435 14.49 -7.01 15.27
N TYR A 436 13.33 -6.55 15.66
CA TYR A 436 12.96 -5.13 15.69
C TYR A 436 13.29 -4.51 17.05
N HIS A 437 13.57 -3.21 17.02
CA HIS A 437 13.81 -2.44 18.23
C HIS A 437 12.54 -2.29 19.06
N ASP A 438 12.70 -2.36 20.38
CA ASP A 438 11.61 -2.12 21.33
C ASP A 438 11.12 -0.68 21.15
N SER A 439 9.89 -0.53 20.65
CA SER A 439 9.32 0.73 20.18
C SER A 439 7.91 0.88 20.71
N ALA A 440 7.45 2.12 20.87
CA ALA A 440 6.01 2.40 20.99
C ALA A 440 5.40 2.50 19.59
N HIS A 441 4.08 2.51 19.50
CA HIS A 441 3.32 2.63 18.26
C HIS A 441 2.52 3.94 18.26
N GLY A 442 2.76 4.76 17.25
CA GLY A 442 2.05 6.01 16.99
C GLY A 442 1.36 5.99 15.64
N TYR A 443 0.99 7.17 15.17
CA TYR A 443 0.35 7.36 13.87
C TYR A 443 0.59 8.78 13.35
N ASN A 444 0.47 8.98 12.04
CA ASN A 444 0.46 10.30 11.42
C ASN A 444 -0.99 10.82 11.23
N TRP A 445 -1.19 12.05 10.75
CA TRP A 445 -2.55 12.61 10.61
C TRP A 445 -3.43 11.96 9.54
N GLU A 446 -2.86 11.16 8.64
CA GLU A 446 -3.63 10.28 7.73
C GLU A 446 -4.16 9.04 8.46
N LEU A 447 -3.80 8.86 9.74
CA LEU A 447 -4.05 7.71 10.60
C LEU A 447 -3.34 6.42 10.13
N TRP A 448 -2.17 6.57 9.49
CA TRP A 448 -1.26 5.45 9.27
C TRP A 448 -0.49 5.13 10.54
N CYS A 449 -0.43 3.84 10.89
CA CYS A 449 0.42 3.36 11.98
C CYS A 449 1.90 3.61 11.70
N MET A 450 2.67 3.93 12.73
CA MET A 450 4.12 4.02 12.66
C MET A 450 4.76 3.58 13.97
N TYR A 451 5.99 3.06 13.89
CA TYR A 451 6.82 2.90 15.08
C TYR A 451 7.34 4.27 15.52
N ILE A 452 7.31 4.52 16.82
CA ILE A 452 7.85 5.72 17.46
C ILE A 452 8.81 5.35 18.57
N ALA A 453 9.69 6.28 18.92
CA ALA A 453 10.57 6.11 20.06
C ALA A 453 9.74 5.85 21.34
N PRO A 454 10.19 4.96 22.24
CA PRO A 454 9.58 4.81 23.55
C PRO A 454 9.48 6.15 24.29
N PRO A 455 8.49 6.34 25.18
CA PRO A 455 8.37 7.55 25.97
C PRO A 455 9.68 7.87 26.70
N ARG A 456 10.03 9.17 26.79
CA ARG A 456 11.29 9.61 27.43
C ARG A 456 11.49 9.03 28.83
N ALA A 457 10.42 8.93 29.62
CA ALA A 457 10.44 8.35 30.96
C ALA A 457 10.82 6.86 30.97
N TRP A 458 10.45 6.09 29.94
CA TRP A 458 10.86 4.70 29.78
C TRP A 458 12.35 4.61 29.44
N VAL A 459 12.82 5.44 28.50
CA VAL A 459 14.23 5.50 28.11
C VAL A 459 15.13 5.84 29.31
N GLN A 460 14.74 6.85 30.10
CA GLN A 460 15.48 7.29 31.29
C GLN A 460 15.51 6.23 32.40
N ARG A 461 14.46 5.39 32.52
CA ARG A 461 14.42 4.30 33.49
C ARG A 461 15.48 3.23 33.20
N GLY A 462 15.86 3.03 31.93
CA GLY A 462 16.87 2.05 31.51
C GLY A 462 16.46 0.58 31.66
N ASN A 463 15.31 0.28 32.27
CA ASN A 463 14.81 -1.09 32.41
C ASN A 463 14.13 -1.57 31.12
N LYS A 464 14.85 -2.37 30.34
CA LYS A 464 14.37 -2.94 29.07
C LYS A 464 13.28 -4.00 29.22
N THR A 465 12.98 -4.48 30.43
CA THR A 465 11.86 -5.42 30.66
C THR A 465 10.54 -4.70 30.96
N ALA A 466 10.58 -3.39 31.21
CA ALA A 466 9.40 -2.64 31.59
C ALA A 466 8.43 -2.47 30.41
N PRO A 467 7.10 -2.48 30.64
CA PRO A 467 6.10 -2.14 29.65
C PRO A 467 6.34 -0.75 29.04
N ILE A 468 6.13 -0.61 27.73
CA ILE A 468 6.22 0.64 27.00
C ILE A 468 4.80 1.15 26.76
N ARG A 469 4.43 2.28 27.36
CA ARG A 469 3.17 2.97 27.03
C ARG A 469 3.14 3.36 25.55
N THR A 470 2.02 3.09 24.88
CA THR A 470 1.89 3.30 23.43
C THR A 470 0.57 4.03 23.09
N PRO A 471 0.60 5.08 22.25
CA PRO A 471 -0.61 5.78 21.81
C PRO A 471 -1.60 4.91 21.04
N ALA A 472 -1.09 4.12 20.09
CA ALA A 472 -1.89 3.26 19.24
C ALA A 472 -1.34 1.83 19.26
N MET A 473 -1.88 0.97 18.40
CA MET A 473 -1.33 -0.34 18.11
C MET A 473 -1.04 -0.53 16.63
N ILE A 474 -0.07 -1.38 16.34
CA ILE A 474 0.09 -1.94 15.00
C ILE A 474 -0.97 -3.02 14.84
N GLY A 475 -1.63 -3.03 13.69
CA GLY A 475 -2.82 -3.84 13.46
C GLY A 475 -2.61 -5.35 13.59
N CYS A 476 -1.37 -5.88 13.55
CA CYS A 476 -1.09 -7.31 13.45
C CYS A 476 -1.44 -8.14 14.69
N SER A 477 -1.39 -7.57 15.91
CA SER A 477 -1.73 -8.30 17.13
C SER A 477 -2.05 -7.44 18.34
N PHE A 478 -2.88 -7.99 19.23
CA PHE A 478 -3.12 -7.45 20.57
C PHE A 478 -3.78 -8.51 21.46
N VAL A 479 -3.62 -8.35 22.78
CA VAL A 479 -4.17 -9.21 23.82
C VAL A 479 -5.02 -8.35 24.75
N VAL A 480 -6.24 -8.81 25.06
CA VAL A 480 -7.20 -8.02 25.83
C VAL A 480 -8.12 -8.91 26.67
N HIS A 481 -8.58 -8.41 27.82
CA HIS A 481 -9.64 -9.08 28.57
C HIS A 481 -10.95 -9.09 27.75
N ARG A 482 -11.57 -10.26 27.63
CA ARG A 482 -12.71 -10.52 26.74
C ARG A 482 -13.89 -9.58 27.04
N GLU A 483 -14.28 -9.49 28.30
CA GLU A 483 -15.44 -8.68 28.74
C GLU A 483 -15.15 -7.19 28.57
N TYR A 484 -13.97 -6.72 28.98
CA TYR A 484 -13.56 -5.32 28.79
C TYR A 484 -13.61 -4.93 27.31
N PHE A 485 -13.11 -5.77 26.40
CA PHE A 485 -13.19 -5.48 24.96
C PHE A 485 -14.65 -5.32 24.48
N GLY A 486 -15.57 -6.12 25.02
CA GLY A 486 -17.02 -5.99 24.78
C GLY A 486 -17.61 -4.71 25.38
N GLU A 487 -17.25 -4.37 26.62
CA GLU A 487 -17.69 -3.16 27.33
C GLU A 487 -17.30 -1.88 26.57
N ILE A 488 -16.08 -1.84 26.02
CA ILE A 488 -15.63 -0.71 25.19
C ILE A 488 -16.14 -0.80 23.74
N GLY A 489 -17.04 -1.73 23.40
CA GLY A 489 -17.69 -1.79 22.10
C GLY A 489 -16.83 -2.36 20.95
N LEU A 490 -15.98 -3.34 21.23
CA LEU A 490 -15.20 -4.13 20.26
C LEU A 490 -14.42 -3.26 19.26
N PHE A 491 -14.44 -3.57 17.96
CA PHE A 491 -14.06 -2.63 16.89
C PHE A 491 -15.32 -1.96 16.32
N ASP A 492 -15.18 -0.85 15.60
CA ASP A 492 -16.27 -0.27 14.81
C ASP A 492 -16.64 -1.20 13.63
N PRO A 493 -17.79 -1.89 13.66
CA PRO A 493 -18.18 -2.81 12.59
C PRO A 493 -18.54 -2.10 11.28
N GLY A 494 -18.69 -0.75 11.29
CA GLY A 494 -18.94 0.05 10.09
C GLY A 494 -17.69 0.45 9.31
N MET A 495 -16.49 0.10 9.81
CA MET A 495 -15.24 0.20 9.04
C MET A 495 -15.10 -0.99 8.09
N ASP A 496 -14.53 -0.73 6.91
CA ASP A 496 -14.46 -1.72 5.83
C ASP A 496 -13.03 -2.14 5.50
N VAL A 497 -12.88 -3.43 5.21
CA VAL A 497 -11.68 -4.09 4.67
C VAL A 497 -10.43 -3.95 5.56
N TYR A 498 -9.80 -2.78 5.58
CA TYR A 498 -8.50 -2.53 6.21
C TYR A 498 -8.25 -1.04 6.49
N GLY A 499 -7.60 -0.75 7.62
CA GLY A 499 -6.97 0.54 7.92
C GLY A 499 -7.82 1.42 8.83
N GLY A 500 -7.14 2.09 9.78
CA GLY A 500 -7.74 3.03 10.73
C GLY A 500 -8.25 2.37 12.02
N GLU A 501 -8.60 1.09 12.01
CA GLU A 501 -9.21 0.40 13.16
C GLU A 501 -8.27 0.28 14.36
N ASN A 502 -6.98 0.09 14.05
CA ASN A 502 -5.92 -0.05 15.02
C ASN A 502 -5.60 1.27 15.73
N VAL A 503 -5.77 2.39 15.02
CA VAL A 503 -5.61 3.74 15.58
C VAL A 503 -6.87 4.16 16.34
N GLU A 504 -8.07 3.89 15.80
CA GLU A 504 -9.36 4.14 16.47
C GLU A 504 -9.45 3.42 17.81
N LEU A 505 -9.00 2.16 17.89
CA LEU A 505 -8.98 1.43 19.14
C LEU A 505 -8.06 2.10 20.16
N GLY A 506 -6.94 2.67 19.74
CA GLY A 506 -6.03 3.42 20.61
C GLY A 506 -6.69 4.65 21.22
N PHE A 507 -7.37 5.45 20.39
CA PHE A 507 -8.14 6.62 20.85
C PHE A 507 -9.14 6.22 21.92
N ARG A 508 -9.97 5.23 21.60
CA ARG A 508 -11.03 4.77 22.48
C ARG A 508 -10.50 4.19 23.78
N VAL A 509 -9.51 3.30 23.75
CA VAL A 509 -8.95 2.70 24.97
C VAL A 509 -8.45 3.78 25.93
N TRP A 510 -7.67 4.74 25.42
CA TRP A 510 -7.10 5.80 26.25
C TRP A 510 -8.14 6.83 26.72
N GLN A 511 -8.98 7.32 25.81
CA GLN A 511 -10.00 8.32 26.15
C GLN A 511 -11.03 7.76 27.12
N CYS A 512 -11.37 6.46 27.04
CA CYS A 512 -12.40 5.83 27.85
C CYS A 512 -11.86 5.10 29.10
N GLY A 513 -10.65 5.45 29.56
CA GLY A 513 -10.16 5.08 30.89
C GLY A 513 -9.28 3.82 30.97
N GLY A 514 -9.01 3.15 29.85
CA GLY A 514 -8.04 2.06 29.78
C GLY A 514 -6.62 2.53 29.47
N SER A 515 -5.76 1.58 29.11
CA SER A 515 -4.40 1.89 28.64
C SER A 515 -3.87 0.86 27.65
N MET A 516 -2.88 1.26 26.85
CA MET A 516 -2.20 0.39 25.90
C MET A 516 -0.70 0.32 26.15
N GLU A 517 -0.14 -0.88 26.07
CA GLU A 517 1.28 -1.12 26.37
C GLU A 517 1.90 -2.16 25.44
N VAL A 518 3.10 -1.88 24.91
CA VAL A 518 3.97 -2.87 24.27
C VAL A 518 4.82 -3.54 25.34
N LEU A 519 4.90 -4.87 25.33
CA LEU A 519 5.70 -5.64 26.29
C LEU A 519 6.97 -6.19 25.62
N PRO A 520 8.17 -5.67 25.94
CA PRO A 520 9.42 -6.18 25.38
C PRO A 520 9.69 -7.67 25.65
N CYS A 521 9.13 -8.21 26.75
CA CYS A 521 9.27 -9.61 27.14
C CYS A 521 8.24 -10.55 26.48
N SER A 522 7.19 -10.01 25.85
CA SER A 522 6.23 -10.78 25.04
C SER A 522 6.56 -10.54 23.57
N ARG A 523 7.08 -11.52 22.85
CA ARG A 523 7.54 -11.33 21.47
C ARG A 523 6.87 -12.28 20.50
N VAL A 524 6.52 -11.76 19.32
CA VAL A 524 5.93 -12.52 18.21
C VAL A 524 6.56 -12.04 16.92
N ALA A 525 7.05 -12.97 16.11
CA ALA A 525 7.58 -12.69 14.78
C ALA A 525 6.43 -12.68 13.76
N HIS A 526 6.39 -11.71 12.85
CA HIS A 526 5.33 -11.51 11.86
C HIS A 526 5.93 -11.41 10.45
N ILE A 527 5.28 -12.02 9.45
CA ILE A 527 5.73 -11.93 8.04
C ILE A 527 5.36 -10.55 7.48
N GLU A 528 6.36 -9.69 7.32
CA GLU A 528 6.20 -8.43 6.60
C GLU A 528 6.12 -8.69 5.10
N ARG A 529 4.91 -8.65 4.53
CA ARG A 529 4.72 -8.84 3.09
C ARG A 529 5.42 -7.76 2.28
N ARG A 530 5.94 -8.15 1.11
CA ARG A 530 6.40 -7.20 0.11
C ARG A 530 5.24 -6.45 -0.54
N SER A 531 4.12 -7.13 -0.74
CA SER A 531 2.90 -6.51 -1.25
C SER A 531 1.62 -7.14 -0.68
N LYS A 532 0.48 -6.44 -0.80
CA LYS A 532 -0.85 -6.91 -0.34
C LYS A 532 -1.76 -7.30 -1.52
N PRO A 533 -1.55 -8.48 -2.15
CA PRO A 533 -2.23 -8.85 -3.42
C PRO A 533 -3.75 -9.00 -3.31
N TYR A 534 -4.30 -9.19 -2.11
CA TYR A 534 -5.73 -9.37 -1.87
C TYR A 534 -6.55 -8.06 -1.85
N VAL A 535 -5.91 -6.88 -1.89
CA VAL A 535 -6.60 -5.60 -2.09
C VAL A 535 -5.78 -4.71 -3.02
N ARG A 536 -6.30 -4.43 -4.22
CA ARG A 536 -5.60 -3.62 -5.24
C ARG A 536 -5.61 -2.12 -4.96
N ASP A 537 -6.65 -1.63 -4.29
CA ASP A 537 -6.80 -0.22 -3.93
C ASP A 537 -7.34 -0.13 -2.50
N LEU A 538 -6.45 0.27 -1.59
CA LEU A 538 -6.77 0.49 -0.18
C LEU A 538 -7.18 1.94 0.09
N GLU A 539 -6.90 2.86 -0.82
CA GLU A 539 -6.92 4.30 -0.55
C GLU A 539 -8.31 4.79 -0.13
N PHE A 540 -9.34 4.32 -0.84
CA PHE A 540 -10.74 4.62 -0.51
C PHE A 540 -11.11 4.14 0.90
N TYR A 541 -10.82 2.87 1.23
CA TYR A 541 -11.16 2.29 2.52
C TYR A 541 -10.43 3.00 3.66
N MET A 542 -9.16 3.32 3.44
CA MET A 542 -8.33 4.00 4.43
C MET A 542 -8.82 5.41 4.72
N LYS A 543 -9.13 6.20 3.69
CA LYS A 543 -9.75 7.52 3.85
C LYS A 543 -11.07 7.41 4.59
N ARG A 544 -11.95 6.52 4.15
CA ARG A 544 -13.28 6.37 4.74
C ARG A 544 -13.20 5.98 6.21
N ASN A 545 -12.39 4.98 6.56
CA ASN A 545 -12.24 4.52 7.94
C ASN A 545 -11.53 5.58 8.80
N ALA A 546 -10.55 6.31 8.25
CA ALA A 546 -9.90 7.40 8.97
C ALA A 546 -10.87 8.54 9.30
N LEU A 547 -11.74 8.92 8.35
CA LEU A 547 -12.78 9.91 8.59
C LEU A 547 -13.82 9.42 9.62
N ARG A 548 -14.23 8.14 9.59
CA ARG A 548 -15.09 7.56 10.63
C ARG A 548 -14.47 7.71 12.02
N ALA A 549 -13.18 7.36 12.16
CA ALA A 549 -12.47 7.52 13.43
C ALA A 549 -12.38 9.00 13.85
N ALA A 550 -12.09 9.89 12.90
CA ALA A 550 -11.96 11.33 13.14
C ALA A 550 -13.26 11.97 13.64
N GLU A 551 -14.39 11.65 12.98
CA GLU A 551 -15.70 12.19 13.34
C GLU A 551 -16.18 11.73 14.72
N VAL A 552 -15.78 10.55 15.17
CA VAL A 552 -16.21 10.03 16.48
C VAL A 552 -15.28 10.49 17.61
N TRP A 553 -13.96 10.48 17.39
CA TRP A 553 -12.98 10.53 18.49
C TRP A 553 -12.11 11.78 18.55
N MET A 554 -12.00 12.54 17.45
CA MET A 554 -10.94 13.55 17.29
C MET A 554 -11.38 15.00 17.49
N ASP A 555 -12.64 15.24 17.87
CA ASP A 555 -13.15 16.58 18.19
C ASP A 555 -12.79 17.62 17.10
N GLU A 556 -12.27 18.79 17.45
CA GLU A 556 -11.80 19.81 16.51
C GLU A 556 -10.55 19.39 15.69
N PHE A 557 -9.77 18.43 16.19
CA PHE A 557 -8.57 17.91 15.53
C PHE A 557 -8.89 16.98 14.35
N LYS A 558 -10.16 16.66 14.11
CA LYS A 558 -10.56 15.99 12.86
C LYS A 558 -10.09 16.76 11.63
N SER A 559 -10.05 18.10 11.70
CA SER A 559 -9.54 18.96 10.63
C SER A 559 -8.14 18.57 10.14
N HIS A 560 -7.28 18.03 11.01
CA HIS A 560 -5.94 17.54 10.64
C HIS A 560 -6.00 16.30 9.76
N VAL A 561 -6.99 15.42 9.96
CA VAL A 561 -7.22 14.23 9.10
C VAL A 561 -7.70 14.65 7.72
N TYR A 562 -8.67 15.56 7.67
CA TYR A 562 -9.16 16.13 6.41
C TYR A 562 -8.04 16.86 5.66
N MET A 563 -7.19 17.58 6.37
CA MET A 563 -6.01 18.25 5.81
C MET A 563 -5.02 17.27 5.21
N ALA A 564 -4.67 16.22 5.95
CA ALA A 564 -3.66 15.25 5.53
C ALA A 564 -4.11 14.45 4.30
N TRP A 565 -5.39 14.11 4.21
CA TRP A 565 -5.98 13.46 3.04
C TRP A 565 -6.39 14.42 1.91
N ASN A 566 -6.20 15.74 2.07
CA ASN A 566 -6.62 16.79 1.14
C ASN A 566 -8.13 16.73 0.79
N ILE A 567 -8.96 16.50 1.80
CA ILE A 567 -10.42 16.39 1.69
C ILE A 567 -11.06 17.67 2.25
N PRO A 568 -11.97 18.34 1.54
CA PRO A 568 -12.69 19.50 2.07
C PRO A 568 -13.62 19.12 3.24
N MET A 569 -13.60 19.92 4.31
CA MET A 569 -14.44 19.71 5.50
C MET A 569 -15.95 19.82 5.23
N SER A 570 -16.37 20.77 4.38
CA SER A 570 -17.80 21.06 4.16
C SER A 570 -18.50 20.08 3.21
N ASN A 571 -17.75 19.45 2.30
CA ASN A 571 -18.27 18.50 1.34
C ASN A 571 -17.22 17.42 1.00
N PRO A 572 -16.97 16.47 1.92
CA PRO A 572 -15.88 15.50 1.76
C PRO A 572 -16.03 14.59 0.54
N GLY A 573 -17.24 14.42 0.00
CA GLY A 573 -17.50 13.52 -1.13
C GLY A 573 -17.27 12.04 -0.81
N ILE A 574 -17.09 11.69 0.47
CA ILE A 574 -16.90 10.33 0.96
C ILE A 574 -18.03 10.03 1.94
N ASP A 575 -18.80 9.00 1.62
CA ASP A 575 -19.82 8.47 2.53
C ASP A 575 -19.15 7.61 3.62
N ILE A 576 -19.06 8.19 4.82
CA ILE A 576 -18.50 7.49 5.97
C ILE A 576 -19.50 6.54 6.62
N GLY A 577 -20.77 6.51 6.20
CA GLY A 577 -21.84 5.71 6.81
C GLY A 577 -22.30 6.22 8.18
N ASP A 578 -23.22 5.49 8.81
CA ASP A 578 -23.75 5.85 10.13
C ASP A 578 -22.70 5.63 11.24
N ILE A 579 -22.55 6.62 12.12
CA ILE A 579 -21.65 6.62 13.28
C ILE A 579 -22.40 6.82 14.61
N THR A 580 -23.74 6.87 14.58
CA THR A 580 -24.59 7.19 15.74
C THR A 580 -24.30 6.28 16.94
N GLU A 581 -24.16 4.96 16.72
CA GLU A 581 -23.85 4.02 17.78
C GLU A 581 -22.46 4.25 18.41
N ARG A 582 -21.48 4.69 17.61
CA ARG A 582 -20.12 4.98 18.06
C ARG A 582 -20.06 6.26 18.87
N VAL A 583 -20.79 7.29 18.46
CA VAL A 583 -20.95 8.54 19.23
C VAL A 583 -21.65 8.26 20.56
N ALA A 584 -22.78 7.55 20.54
CA ALA A 584 -23.50 7.17 21.76
C ALA A 584 -22.65 6.31 22.70
N LEU A 585 -21.78 5.44 22.17
CA LEU A 585 -20.82 4.68 22.97
C LEU A 585 -19.82 5.60 23.68
N ARG A 586 -19.24 6.56 22.97
CA ARG A 586 -18.30 7.54 23.53
C ARG A 586 -18.93 8.35 24.67
N GLU A 587 -20.18 8.76 24.51
CA GLU A 587 -20.95 9.48 25.53
C GLU A 587 -21.23 8.61 26.77
N ARG A 588 -21.72 7.38 26.57
CA ARG A 588 -22.04 6.44 27.67
C ARG A 588 -20.82 6.10 28.52
N LEU A 589 -19.66 5.96 27.90
CA LEU A 589 -18.39 5.66 28.59
C LEU A 589 -17.73 6.90 29.21
N GLN A 590 -18.31 8.09 29.02
CA GLN A 590 -17.79 9.36 29.54
C GLN A 590 -16.32 9.60 29.16
N CYS A 591 -16.00 9.32 27.90
CA CYS A 591 -14.62 9.37 27.43
C CYS A 591 -14.09 10.81 27.40
N LYS A 592 -12.79 10.96 27.62
CA LYS A 592 -12.05 12.23 27.60
C LYS A 592 -11.97 12.83 26.19
N SER A 593 -11.64 14.11 26.10
CA SER A 593 -11.43 14.80 24.82
C SER A 593 -10.19 14.30 24.08
N PHE A 594 -10.13 14.58 22.79
CA PHE A 594 -8.94 14.30 22.00
C PHE A 594 -7.77 15.22 22.36
N GLU A 595 -8.03 16.45 22.79
CA GLU A 595 -7.00 17.33 23.36
C GLU A 595 -6.30 16.65 24.55
N TRP A 596 -7.08 16.08 25.48
CA TRP A 596 -6.52 15.33 26.60
C TRP A 596 -5.65 14.16 26.13
N TYR A 597 -6.09 13.43 25.10
CA TYR A 597 -5.32 12.33 24.52
C TYR A 597 -3.96 12.84 23.96
N LEU A 598 -3.97 13.93 23.18
CA LEU A 598 -2.74 14.50 22.64
C LEU A 598 -1.83 15.04 23.75
N ASP A 599 -2.35 15.58 24.83
CA ASP A 599 -1.53 16.12 25.94
C ASP A 599 -0.94 15.02 26.83
N ASN A 600 -1.67 13.92 27.05
CA ASN A 600 -1.34 12.92 28.09
C ASN A 600 -0.84 11.59 27.53
N VAL A 601 -1.16 11.28 26.28
CA VAL A 601 -0.86 9.99 25.65
C VAL A 601 0.11 10.17 24.49
N TYR A 602 -0.10 11.17 23.63
CA TYR A 602 0.74 11.38 22.45
C TYR A 602 1.25 12.84 22.29
N PRO A 603 1.99 13.39 23.29
CA PRO A 603 2.46 14.77 23.28
C PRO A 603 3.47 15.08 22.17
N GLU A 604 4.10 14.06 21.60
CA GLU A 604 5.02 14.22 20.48
C GLU A 604 4.31 14.47 19.15
N MET A 605 3.00 14.21 19.03
CA MET A 605 2.26 14.43 17.78
C MET A 605 2.19 15.92 17.45
N ARG A 606 2.65 16.30 16.26
CA ARG A 606 2.70 17.71 15.84
C ARG A 606 1.29 18.22 15.57
N ARG A 607 0.93 19.41 16.05
CA ARG A 607 -0.39 20.02 15.86
C ARG A 607 -0.34 21.16 14.84
N TYR A 608 -1.35 21.25 13.98
CA TYR A 608 -1.48 22.25 12.92
C TYR A 608 -2.66 23.22 13.16
N ASN A 609 -2.86 23.65 14.40
CA ASN A 609 -4.04 24.44 14.81
C ASN A 609 -4.07 25.85 14.20
N ASN A 610 -2.96 26.34 13.65
CA ASN A 610 -2.88 27.65 13.01
C ASN A 610 -3.15 27.63 11.50
N THR A 611 -3.69 26.53 10.95
CA THR A 611 -4.03 26.43 9.51
C THR A 611 -5.28 27.24 9.19
N LEU A 612 -5.21 28.05 8.12
CA LEU A 612 -6.37 28.78 7.57
C LEU A 612 -6.86 28.17 6.25
N ALA A 613 -5.94 27.66 5.43
CA ALA A 613 -6.26 27.04 4.15
C ALA A 613 -5.28 25.90 3.85
N TYR A 614 -5.74 24.89 3.11
CA TYR A 614 -4.91 23.74 2.75
C TYR A 614 -5.30 23.09 1.40
N GLY A 615 -4.37 22.29 0.88
CA GLY A 615 -4.58 21.47 -0.31
C GLY A 615 -3.80 21.98 -1.51
N GLU A 616 -4.30 21.67 -2.71
CA GLU A 616 -3.68 22.14 -3.95
C GLU A 616 -3.74 23.66 -4.06
N MET A 617 -2.63 24.28 -4.45
CA MET A 617 -2.56 25.72 -4.71
C MET A 617 -2.34 25.98 -6.21
N ARG A 618 -3.29 26.67 -6.85
CA ARG A 618 -3.34 26.88 -8.30
C ARG A 618 -3.16 28.36 -8.64
N ASN A 619 -2.56 28.62 -9.80
CA ASN A 619 -2.38 29.96 -10.34
C ASN A 619 -3.27 30.19 -11.57
N SER A 620 -3.83 31.39 -11.71
CA SER A 620 -4.75 31.76 -12.79
C SER A 620 -4.17 31.71 -14.21
N LYS A 621 -2.83 31.83 -14.37
CA LYS A 621 -2.16 31.66 -15.68
C LYS A 621 -1.86 30.20 -16.02
N ALA A 622 -1.97 29.29 -15.05
CA ALA A 622 -1.63 27.88 -15.21
C ALA A 622 -2.61 26.97 -14.45
N ASN A 623 -3.88 26.98 -14.84
CA ASN A 623 -4.97 26.33 -14.09
C ASN A 623 -4.84 24.81 -13.90
N ASN A 624 -4.06 24.13 -14.74
CA ASN A 624 -3.79 22.68 -14.64
C ASN A 624 -2.47 22.37 -13.90
N PHE A 625 -1.78 23.39 -13.40
CA PHE A 625 -0.53 23.25 -12.66
C PHE A 625 -0.70 23.79 -11.24
N CYS A 626 -0.08 23.10 -10.30
CA CYS A 626 -0.15 23.35 -8.88
C CYS A 626 1.24 23.69 -8.35
N LEU A 627 1.29 24.50 -7.29
CA LEU A 627 2.50 24.67 -6.49
C LEU A 627 2.94 23.31 -5.95
N ASP A 628 4.21 22.98 -6.16
CA ASP A 628 4.77 21.68 -5.86
C ASP A 628 6.12 21.85 -5.14
N GLN A 629 6.40 20.99 -4.17
CA GLN A 629 7.67 20.98 -3.45
C GLN A 629 8.87 20.83 -4.39
N GLY A 630 8.71 20.09 -5.49
CA GLY A 630 9.77 19.72 -6.40
C GLY A 630 10.85 18.82 -5.76
N PRO A 631 11.98 18.60 -6.47
CA PRO A 631 13.10 17.83 -5.96
C PRO A 631 13.67 18.44 -4.66
N PRO A 632 13.75 17.68 -3.55
CA PRO A 632 14.20 18.20 -2.25
C PRO A 632 15.60 18.81 -2.26
N GLU A 633 16.50 18.23 -3.08
CA GLU A 633 17.91 18.60 -3.20
C GLU A 633 18.13 20.07 -3.58
N ASN A 634 17.23 20.61 -4.41
CA ASN A 634 17.38 21.95 -4.97
C ASN A 634 16.94 23.05 -4.00
N ASN A 635 16.21 22.69 -2.93
CA ASN A 635 15.59 23.63 -1.99
C ASN A 635 14.78 24.73 -2.72
N THR A 636 14.07 24.38 -3.79
CA THR A 636 13.23 25.30 -4.57
C THR A 636 11.88 24.64 -4.85
N ALA A 637 10.80 25.38 -4.67
CA ALA A 637 9.48 24.95 -5.14
C ALA A 637 9.35 25.14 -6.66
N ILE A 638 8.44 24.37 -7.27
CA ILE A 638 8.16 24.41 -8.71
C ILE A 638 6.65 24.49 -8.95
N VAL A 639 6.26 24.56 -10.22
CA VAL A 639 4.90 24.24 -10.65
C VAL A 639 4.89 22.90 -11.37
N TYR A 640 3.90 22.06 -11.10
CA TYR A 640 3.77 20.73 -11.69
C TYR A 640 2.30 20.41 -11.99
N PRO A 641 1.96 19.54 -12.98
CA PRO A 641 0.59 19.15 -13.23
C PRO A 641 -0.13 18.71 -11.94
N CYS A 642 -1.31 19.28 -11.69
CA CYS A 642 -2.07 19.03 -10.47
C CYS A 642 -2.50 17.57 -10.37
N HIS A 643 -2.23 16.94 -9.22
CA HIS A 643 -2.64 15.56 -8.93
C HIS A 643 -3.31 15.39 -7.56
N GLY A 644 -3.29 16.40 -6.69
CA GLY A 644 -4.03 16.38 -5.42
C GLY A 644 -3.40 15.61 -4.28
N TRP A 645 -2.14 15.21 -4.41
CA TRP A 645 -1.39 14.42 -3.43
C TRP A 645 -0.13 15.16 -2.98
N THR A 646 0.51 14.69 -1.93
CA THR A 646 1.92 15.02 -1.67
C THR A 646 2.75 14.71 -2.93
N PRO A 647 3.63 15.62 -3.37
CA PRO A 647 4.15 16.78 -2.65
C PRO A 647 3.49 18.15 -2.97
N GLN A 648 2.25 18.16 -3.49
CA GLN A 648 1.49 19.38 -3.86
C GLN A 648 0.56 19.92 -2.76
N LEU A 649 0.67 19.39 -1.55
CA LEU A 649 -0.15 19.84 -0.44
C LEU A 649 0.46 21.12 0.12
N VAL A 650 -0.29 22.21 0.01
CA VAL A 650 0.06 23.51 0.56
C VAL A 650 -0.74 23.76 1.82
N ARG A 651 -0.12 24.39 2.81
CA ARG A 651 -0.79 24.88 4.02
C ARG A 651 -0.50 26.37 4.17
N PHE A 652 -1.55 27.18 4.24
CA PHE A 652 -1.45 28.59 4.59
C PHE A 652 -1.86 28.79 6.05
N THR A 653 -1.02 29.49 6.79
CA THR A 653 -1.14 29.60 8.25
C THR A 653 -1.51 31.01 8.71
N ALA A 654 -2.02 31.13 9.94
CA ALA A 654 -2.42 32.39 10.55
C ALA A 654 -1.25 33.38 10.75
N ASP A 655 -0.03 32.86 10.89
CA ASP A 655 1.22 33.63 10.90
C ASP A 655 1.70 34.03 9.49
N GLY A 656 0.91 33.74 8.45
CA GLY A 656 1.16 34.17 7.08
C GLY A 656 2.20 33.33 6.34
N ARG A 657 2.36 32.05 6.68
CA ARG A 657 3.35 31.18 6.02
C ARG A 657 2.71 30.27 5.00
N LEU A 658 3.45 29.99 3.92
CA LEU A 658 3.12 28.97 2.93
C LEU A 658 4.05 27.79 3.14
N GLN A 659 3.51 26.69 3.68
CA GLN A 659 4.21 25.43 3.78
C GLN A 659 3.84 24.53 2.59
N VAL A 660 4.82 23.86 1.98
CA VAL A 660 4.61 23.04 0.77
C VAL A 660 5.22 21.65 0.97
N GLY A 661 4.40 20.61 0.78
CA GLY A 661 4.80 19.20 0.89
C GLY A 661 4.04 18.44 1.99
N ALA A 662 4.53 17.24 2.33
CA ALA A 662 3.92 16.41 3.36
C ALA A 662 4.00 17.07 4.75
N THR A 663 2.93 16.96 5.54
CA THR A 663 2.92 17.31 6.96
C THR A 663 3.78 16.34 7.76
N GLY A 664 4.69 16.85 8.58
CA GLY A 664 5.45 16.00 9.50
C GLY A 664 4.57 15.41 10.62
N SER A 665 4.84 14.16 11.00
CA SER A 665 3.98 13.44 11.97
C SER A 665 4.23 13.84 13.41
N THR A 666 5.49 13.87 13.85
CA THR A 666 5.88 14.15 15.23
C THR A 666 6.85 15.30 15.33
N THR A 667 6.97 15.88 16.52
CA THR A 667 7.95 16.93 16.85
C THR A 667 9.40 16.46 16.74
N GLN A 668 9.63 15.15 16.68
CA GLN A 668 10.95 14.53 16.57
C GLN A 668 11.42 14.38 15.11
N VAL A 669 10.51 14.45 14.13
CA VAL A 669 10.84 14.40 12.70
C VAL A 669 10.74 15.79 12.05
N PRO A 670 11.49 16.08 10.98
CA PRO A 670 11.37 17.34 10.26
C PRO A 670 9.92 17.64 9.84
N ASP A 671 9.55 18.93 9.87
CA ASP A 671 8.24 19.39 9.39
C ASP A 671 8.26 19.81 7.92
N THR A 672 7.08 20.10 7.38
CA THR A 672 6.92 20.74 6.08
C THR A 672 7.71 22.05 6.03
N ARG A 673 8.41 22.25 4.91
CA ARG A 673 9.24 23.43 4.68
C ARG A 673 8.39 24.63 4.28
N CYS A 674 8.88 25.83 4.59
CA CYS A 674 8.25 27.09 4.24
C CYS A 674 8.83 27.67 2.95
N LEU A 675 7.95 28.17 2.09
CA LEU A 675 8.30 28.95 0.92
C LEU A 675 8.90 30.28 1.38
N GLN A 676 10.09 30.62 0.88
CA GLN A 676 10.82 31.83 1.25
C GLN A 676 11.24 32.61 0.02
N ASP A 677 11.24 33.93 0.16
CA ASP A 677 11.86 34.85 -0.78
C ASP A 677 13.16 35.44 -0.19
N ASP A 678 14.31 35.14 -0.79
CA ASP A 678 15.59 35.72 -0.38
C ASP A 678 15.85 37.15 -0.89
N GLY A 679 14.98 37.67 -1.74
CA GLY A 679 15.03 39.02 -2.30
C GLY A 679 16.04 39.21 -3.43
N SER A 680 16.90 38.23 -3.70
CA SER A 680 17.95 38.32 -4.72
C SER A 680 17.79 37.31 -5.83
N THR A 681 17.27 36.12 -5.53
CA THR A 681 17.10 35.06 -6.52
C THR A 681 15.77 35.22 -7.27
N ARG A 682 15.74 34.67 -8.49
CA ARG A 682 14.55 34.65 -9.33
C ARG A 682 13.56 33.55 -8.92
N ARG A 683 14.01 32.48 -8.27
CA ARG A 683 13.17 31.34 -7.87
C ARG A 683 12.94 31.34 -6.37
N PRO A 684 11.73 31.01 -5.88
CA PRO A 684 11.50 30.89 -4.45
C PRO A 684 12.30 29.72 -3.86
N ARG A 685 12.69 29.87 -2.60
CA ARG A 685 13.41 28.83 -1.84
C ARG A 685 12.42 28.07 -0.97
N LEU A 686 12.68 26.79 -0.74
CA LEU A 686 11.89 25.93 0.13
C LEU A 686 12.78 25.39 1.25
N LEU A 687 12.69 26.02 2.41
CA LEU A 687 13.64 25.87 3.53
C LEU A 687 12.89 25.61 4.84
N PRO A 688 13.55 25.11 5.89
CA PRO A 688 12.95 25.02 7.22
C PRO A 688 12.32 26.35 7.64
N CYS A 689 11.10 26.27 8.18
CA CYS A 689 10.36 27.44 8.66
C CYS A 689 11.12 28.13 9.79
N ARG A 690 11.22 29.47 9.74
CA ARG A 690 11.95 30.23 10.76
C ARG A 690 11.12 30.42 12.02
N GLY A 691 11.73 30.89 13.10
CA GLY A 691 10.98 31.32 14.30
C GLY A 691 9.99 32.45 13.99
N PRO A 692 9.03 32.74 14.88
CA PRO A 692 8.02 33.78 14.66
C PRO A 692 8.66 35.15 14.47
N GLY A 693 8.09 35.98 13.59
CA GLY A 693 8.51 37.37 13.37
C GLY A 693 7.84 37.96 12.13
N PRO A 694 7.36 39.22 12.14
CA PRO A 694 6.57 39.80 11.06
C PRO A 694 7.35 40.06 9.76
N ASP A 695 8.68 40.24 9.84
CA ASP A 695 9.56 40.62 8.72
C ASP A 695 10.49 39.49 8.25
N THR A 696 10.08 38.25 8.44
CA THR A 696 10.82 37.09 7.97
C THR A 696 10.59 36.86 6.47
N ARG A 697 11.58 36.25 5.82
CA ARG A 697 11.56 35.97 4.37
C ARG A 697 10.51 34.93 3.96
N ASP A 698 9.87 34.28 4.93
CA ASP A 698 8.84 33.24 4.78
C ASP A 698 7.41 33.73 5.10
N ASN A 699 7.20 35.05 5.25
CA ASN A 699 5.87 35.63 5.46
C ASN A 699 5.25 36.19 4.18
N TRP A 700 3.96 35.90 4.02
CA TRP A 700 3.17 36.15 2.83
C TRP A 700 1.84 36.84 3.18
N GLU A 701 1.46 37.82 2.37
CA GLU A 701 0.09 38.33 2.25
C GLU A 701 -0.62 37.50 1.18
N PHE A 702 -1.72 36.85 1.56
CA PHE A 702 -2.52 36.03 0.67
C PHE A 702 -4.01 36.12 1.03
N THR A 703 -4.84 36.24 -0.01
CA THR A 703 -6.29 36.07 0.03
C THR A 703 -6.70 35.21 -1.15
N GLN A 704 -7.79 34.44 -1.02
CA GLN A 704 -8.29 33.62 -2.12
C GLN A 704 -8.55 34.46 -3.38
N ASN A 705 -8.08 33.97 -4.53
CA ASN A 705 -8.14 34.66 -5.83
C ASN A 705 -7.39 36.02 -5.84
N GLY A 706 -6.44 36.21 -4.93
CA GLY A 706 -5.56 37.38 -4.87
C GLY A 706 -4.11 37.02 -5.23
N PRO A 707 -3.23 38.03 -5.30
CA PRO A 707 -1.79 37.79 -5.41
C PRO A 707 -1.23 37.18 -4.12
N VAL A 708 -0.08 36.53 -4.25
CA VAL A 708 0.73 36.04 -3.11
C VAL A 708 1.94 36.94 -3.01
N VAL A 709 1.94 37.85 -2.03
CA VAL A 709 2.95 38.89 -1.88
C VAL A 709 3.84 38.58 -0.70
N ASN A 710 5.16 38.54 -0.88
CA ASN A 710 6.07 38.42 0.26
C ASN A 710 6.10 39.75 1.03
N ARG A 711 5.88 39.70 2.35
CA ARG A 711 5.77 40.91 3.18
C ARG A 711 7.07 41.73 3.19
N LYS A 712 8.22 41.05 3.23
CA LYS A 712 9.54 41.68 3.36
C LYS A 712 10.04 42.27 2.05
N THR A 713 10.03 41.48 0.98
CA THR A 713 10.61 41.88 -0.31
C THR A 713 9.62 42.64 -1.20
N ARG A 714 8.33 42.60 -0.86
CA ARG A 714 7.21 43.14 -1.66
C ARG A 714 7.12 42.55 -3.08
N ARG A 715 7.81 41.42 -3.34
CA ARG A 715 7.71 40.66 -4.59
C ARG A 715 6.55 39.68 -4.53
N CYS A 716 5.99 39.36 -5.68
CA CYS A 716 4.94 38.37 -5.84
C CYS A 716 5.49 37.02 -6.27
N LEU A 717 4.84 35.95 -5.81
CA LEU A 717 4.96 34.62 -6.36
C LEU A 717 4.17 34.55 -7.67
N GLU A 718 4.86 34.28 -8.77
CA GLU A 718 4.30 34.39 -10.13
C GLU A 718 4.69 33.14 -10.95
N VAL A 719 3.86 32.81 -11.95
CA VAL A 719 4.16 31.79 -12.95
C VAL A 719 4.52 32.47 -14.27
N GLU A 720 5.61 32.05 -14.89
CA GLU A 720 6.06 32.52 -16.19
C GLU A 720 6.16 31.36 -17.18
N SER A 721 5.79 31.60 -18.43
CA SER A 721 6.01 30.65 -19.52
C SER A 721 7.35 30.94 -20.18
N THR A 722 8.24 29.96 -20.18
CA THR A 722 9.55 30.00 -20.84
C THR A 722 9.61 28.94 -21.95
N PRO A 723 10.60 28.97 -22.85
CA PRO A 723 10.80 27.91 -23.84
C PRO A 723 11.03 26.51 -23.22
N SER A 724 11.51 26.45 -21.98
CA SER A 724 11.74 25.22 -21.22
C SER A 724 10.50 24.73 -20.44
N GLY A 725 9.41 25.50 -20.42
CA GLY A 725 8.15 25.14 -19.76
C GLY A 725 7.61 26.24 -18.85
N LEU A 726 6.81 25.87 -17.85
CA LEU A 726 6.34 26.81 -16.84
C LEU A 726 7.33 26.89 -15.68
N GLU A 727 7.67 28.11 -15.27
CA GLU A 727 8.57 28.36 -14.15
C GLU A 727 7.85 29.15 -13.04
N LEU A 728 8.14 28.76 -11.79
CA LEU A 728 7.75 29.49 -10.60
C LEU A 728 8.82 30.53 -10.26
N ILE A 729 8.44 31.80 -10.21
CA ILE A 729 9.38 32.92 -10.05
C ILE A 729 8.93 33.91 -8.98
N MET A 730 9.89 34.68 -8.46
CA MET A 730 9.70 35.87 -7.66
C MET A 730 9.88 37.11 -8.53
N HIS A 731 8.83 37.92 -8.67
CA HIS A 731 8.83 39.07 -9.58
C HIS A 731 8.01 40.24 -9.02
N VAL A 732 8.04 41.41 -9.69
CA VAL A 732 7.03 42.45 -9.42
C VAL A 732 5.64 41.92 -9.75
N CYS A 733 4.67 42.28 -8.91
CA CYS A 733 3.31 41.78 -8.98
C CYS A 733 2.65 42.12 -10.32
N SER A 734 2.24 41.10 -11.08
CA SER A 734 1.63 41.26 -12.41
C SER A 734 0.11 41.10 -12.40
N GLY A 735 -0.49 40.95 -11.21
CA GLY A 735 -1.92 40.71 -11.04
C GLY A 735 -2.32 39.24 -11.15
N GLN A 736 -1.37 38.31 -11.12
CA GLN A 736 -1.68 36.88 -11.05
C GLN A 736 -2.42 36.54 -9.76
N GLN A 737 -3.38 35.63 -9.88
CA GLN A 737 -4.24 35.21 -8.78
C GLN A 737 -3.92 33.77 -8.40
N TRP A 738 -3.89 33.52 -7.11
CA TRP A 738 -3.70 32.18 -6.55
C TRP A 738 -4.93 31.76 -5.75
N ASN A 739 -5.19 30.45 -5.76
CA ASN A 739 -6.27 29.85 -5.00
C ASN A 739 -5.75 28.59 -4.30
N ILE A 740 -6.07 28.43 -3.01
CA ILE A 740 -5.86 27.18 -2.27
C ILE A 740 -7.20 26.48 -2.15
N ARG A 741 -7.22 25.19 -2.51
CA ARG A 741 -8.44 24.40 -2.72
C ARG A 741 -9.41 24.39 -1.53
N ASN A 742 -8.91 24.22 -0.31
CA ASN A 742 -9.75 24.07 0.89
C ASN A 742 -9.49 25.20 1.90
N LEU A 743 -10.56 25.64 2.57
CA LEU A 743 -10.55 26.62 3.66
C LEU A 743 -11.02 25.95 4.95
N LEU A 744 -10.45 26.35 6.09
CA LEU A 744 -10.88 25.91 7.43
C LEU A 744 -11.76 26.96 8.12
#